data_AF-A0A6H2DU88-F1
#
_entry.id   AF-A0A6H2DU88-F1
#
_cell.length_a   1.000
_cell.length_b   1.000
_cell.length_c   1.000
_cell.angle_alpha   90.00
_cell.angle_beta   90.00
_cell.angle_gamma   90.00
#
_symmetry.space_group_name_H-M   'P 1'
#
loop_
_entity.id
_entity.type
_entity.pdbx_description
1 polymer ?
#
loop_
_entity_poly.entity_id
_entity_poly.type
_entity_poly.pdbx_seq_one_letter_code
_entity_poly.pdbx_strand_id
1 'polypeptide(L)'
;MKFKNKISKLLTASAILVPTVFLASCQSTTRFDQVNDKKLVIAHTFKNNESRFLALKEIVDLWNNTENVKNEKVGFDRIELNGQFAPTYAQQGEALEKQLKVKNTNQLINLIFGYPTLAAVASQYNMSLNYSDFPELNQAIETTFPKNFLQESKEIAGLDPSKYWILPTLKSSRSLLINGPLFNYIVEEATKTGTRKATVKEEDKSWFENLDKEKTDSKYIKKVWGDYVPILVENGGLDGYVFSKNALDNYEDFFDLISRIRKSFPTKFTEEENKNKNQKFILGLDDIGNSMYSIAFANADADFKKFLFSLEKNNSPKNDSDTVIKYATFLDEKNSPRYQTGLKTFNQIDKLLKDGSLYFYGLVNGNPPSNLFLNDHHMLFAITTTSNYKQRFATPKEKINILEFKPNPKDPEKLKSELKNSVNVSSVPVFVAFSPTDEETKQNILFKFTSTDNQLEIPEASWWTQSETQQVNYSLNFKSFTVKKTTDNKLLVEEWDANSTQAKTHELQENSDFLNLINSLNSKENEETKGVWSAYFFNKNQDFKGGKLDDFTVFDNLHLSSSTNDKLAWITATKNVKHERVDKDKSLNENEIHFLIEPNKKDKNSAKKLVTFQGPGLIGIHSNNEEDLATANFLKWFITEKITFTYKEKEADTVSKTFEGTPNEYLAFRGNYLAPTNSNLISDINDKTKFPNNRLFKLLFETFKNVKDNPEKYAIFSEPAGALSGRLRTNITIAFQNYSNQIKTNPNATHDYDSYVRNLKNLFLPNKIQ
;
A
#
# COMPACT_ATOMS: atom_id res chain seq x y z
N MET A 1 -26.48 -35.70 63.44
CA MET A 1 -25.54 -35.44 62.32
C MET A 1 -24.90 -34.08 62.56
N LYS A 2 -23.69 -34.07 63.10
CA LYS A 2 -22.95 -32.91 63.64
C LYS A 2 -21.48 -33.04 63.24
N PHE A 3 -20.78 -31.91 63.36
CA PHE A 3 -19.33 -31.63 63.47
C PHE A 3 -18.70 -31.03 62.20
N LYS A 4 -18.31 -29.74 62.14
CA LYS A 4 -17.38 -28.87 62.94
C LYS A 4 -15.89 -29.09 62.66
N ASN A 5 -15.22 -27.94 62.39
CA ASN A 5 -13.84 -27.55 62.76
C ASN A 5 -12.69 -28.19 61.94
N LYS A 6 -11.53 -27.58 61.66
CA LYS A 6 -10.82 -26.37 62.17
C LYS A 6 -9.48 -26.19 61.37
N ILE A 7 -8.91 -24.96 61.41
CA ILE A 7 -7.44 -24.61 61.40
C ILE A 7 -6.72 -24.76 60.04
N SER A 8 -6.20 -23.72 59.35
CA SER A 8 -5.27 -22.60 59.66
C SER A 8 -3.78 -22.97 59.74
N LYS A 9 -2.99 -22.37 58.83
CA LYS A 9 -1.53 -22.07 58.81
C LYS A 9 -0.53 -23.19 59.19
N LEU A 10 0.42 -23.46 58.29
CA LEU A 10 1.85 -23.20 58.53
C LEU A 10 2.68 -23.22 57.23
N LEU A 11 3.50 -22.18 57.07
CA LEU A 11 4.70 -22.19 56.23
C LEU A 11 5.69 -23.24 56.76
N THR A 12 6.35 -23.97 55.88
CA THR A 12 7.80 -24.23 55.99
C THR A 12 8.37 -24.57 54.62
N ALA A 13 9.52 -23.97 54.35
CA ALA A 13 10.30 -24.07 53.14
C ALA A 13 10.71 -25.50 52.80
N SER A 14 10.76 -25.79 51.51
CA SER A 14 11.71 -26.72 50.94
C SER A 14 12.19 -26.10 49.64
N ALA A 15 13.32 -25.39 49.76
CA ALA A 15 14.09 -24.89 48.66
C ALA A 15 14.56 -26.08 47.83
N ILE A 16 13.87 -26.37 46.72
CA ILE A 16 14.50 -27.05 45.60
C ILE A 16 15.15 -25.95 44.79
N LEU A 17 16.42 -25.68 45.12
CA LEU A 17 17.38 -25.07 44.22
C LEU A 17 17.45 -25.98 42.98
N VAL A 18 16.54 -25.77 42.03
CA VAL A 18 16.83 -26.14 40.65
C VAL A 18 17.94 -25.18 40.26
N PRO A 19 19.15 -25.65 39.94
CA PRO A 19 20.13 -24.77 39.35
C PRO A 19 19.50 -24.28 38.05
N THR A 20 19.04 -23.03 38.05
CA THR A 20 18.92 -22.27 36.82
C THR A 20 20.33 -22.21 36.27
N VAL A 21 20.67 -23.23 35.49
CA VAL A 21 21.78 -23.18 34.57
C VAL A 21 21.50 -21.94 33.74
N PHE A 22 22.24 -20.88 34.06
CA PHE A 22 22.48 -19.79 33.15
C PHE A 22 23.02 -20.42 31.87
N LEU A 23 22.13 -20.71 30.92
CA LEU A 23 22.52 -20.84 29.53
C LEU A 23 22.89 -19.42 29.11
N ALA A 24 24.12 -19.03 29.42
CA ALA A 24 24.84 -18.06 28.63
C ALA A 24 24.73 -18.56 27.18
N SER A 25 23.90 -17.91 26.37
CA SER A 25 23.70 -18.24 24.97
C SER A 25 24.91 -17.79 24.16
N CYS A 26 26.05 -18.42 24.41
CA CYS A 26 27.15 -18.56 23.47
C CYS A 26 27.04 -19.96 22.84
N GLN A 27 25.89 -20.29 22.26
CA GLN A 27 25.92 -21.27 21.17
C GLN A 27 26.37 -20.50 19.94
N SER A 28 27.61 -20.71 19.51
CA SER A 28 28.04 -20.36 18.16
C SER A 28 27.09 -21.08 17.19
N THR A 29 26.12 -20.38 16.65
CA THR A 29 25.30 -20.88 15.55
C THR A 29 26.25 -21.10 14.37
N THR A 30 26.52 -22.38 14.10
CA THR A 30 27.49 -22.82 13.11
C THR A 30 26.88 -22.72 11.71
N ARG A 31 27.67 -22.21 10.76
CA ARG A 31 27.45 -22.37 9.31
C ARG A 31 27.08 -23.83 8.99
N PHE A 32 26.23 -24.01 7.99
CA PHE A 32 25.86 -25.33 7.48
C PHE A 32 25.64 -25.25 5.98
N ASP A 33 25.89 -26.36 5.29
CA ASP A 33 25.62 -26.45 3.86
C ASP A 33 24.17 -26.90 3.63
N GLN A 34 23.52 -26.33 2.61
CA GLN A 34 22.26 -26.84 2.09
C GLN A 34 22.53 -28.08 1.21
N VAL A 35 21.47 -28.86 0.93
CA VAL A 35 21.59 -29.97 -0.02
C VAL A 35 21.88 -29.40 -1.40
N ASN A 36 22.95 -29.89 -2.04
CA ASN A 36 23.24 -29.57 -3.43
C ASN A 36 22.19 -30.26 -4.31
N ASP A 37 21.18 -29.48 -4.71
CA ASP A 37 20.09 -29.94 -5.57
C ASP A 37 20.14 -29.32 -6.97
N LYS A 38 21.27 -28.66 -7.30
CA LYS A 38 21.56 -28.00 -8.59
C LYS A 38 20.51 -26.98 -8.97
N LYS A 39 19.91 -26.34 -7.97
CA LYS A 39 18.84 -25.37 -8.14
C LYS A 39 19.04 -24.18 -7.20
N LEU A 40 18.89 -23.00 -7.78
CA LEU A 40 18.88 -21.75 -7.04
C LEU A 40 17.44 -21.28 -6.82
N VAL A 41 17.10 -20.91 -5.60
CA VAL A 41 15.79 -20.35 -5.26
C VAL A 41 15.91 -18.85 -4.98
N ILE A 42 15.16 -18.03 -5.74
CA ILE A 42 15.04 -16.59 -5.52
C ILE A 42 13.71 -16.28 -4.83
N ALA A 43 13.77 -15.84 -3.57
CA ALA A 43 12.61 -15.35 -2.84
C ALA A 43 12.25 -13.89 -3.20
N HIS A 44 10.96 -13.61 -3.33
CA HIS A 44 10.43 -12.27 -3.60
C HIS A 44 9.04 -12.07 -3.00
N THR A 45 8.57 -10.81 -2.97
CA THR A 45 7.20 -10.46 -2.53
C THR A 45 6.34 -9.89 -3.66
N PHE A 46 6.82 -9.95 -4.91
CA PHE A 46 6.10 -9.42 -6.08
C PHE A 46 4.87 -10.27 -6.40
N LYS A 47 3.76 -9.62 -6.74
CA LYS A 47 2.53 -10.31 -7.19
C LYS A 47 2.64 -10.71 -8.65
N ASN A 48 2.01 -11.82 -9.01
CA ASN A 48 2.13 -12.43 -10.34
C ASN A 48 1.69 -11.51 -11.51
N ASN A 49 0.81 -10.55 -11.25
CA ASN A 49 0.30 -9.61 -12.25
C ASN A 49 1.05 -8.27 -12.28
N GLU A 50 2.09 -8.09 -11.45
CA GLU A 50 2.90 -6.86 -11.47
C GLU A 50 3.98 -6.93 -12.54
N SER A 51 4.20 -5.82 -13.25
CA SER A 51 5.19 -5.73 -14.34
C SER A 51 6.61 -6.17 -13.93
N ARG A 52 7.02 -5.89 -12.68
CA ARG A 52 8.30 -6.37 -12.12
C ARG A 52 8.37 -7.88 -11.92
N PHE A 53 7.28 -8.54 -11.54
CA PHE A 53 7.27 -10.00 -11.43
C PHE A 53 7.40 -10.63 -12.82
N LEU A 54 6.63 -10.11 -13.79
CA LEU A 54 6.69 -10.58 -15.18
C LEU A 54 8.11 -10.44 -15.74
N ALA A 55 8.79 -9.33 -15.45
CA ALA A 55 10.18 -9.12 -15.83
C ALA A 55 11.15 -10.09 -15.13
N LEU A 56 10.99 -10.32 -13.82
CA LEU A 56 11.81 -11.28 -13.08
C LEU A 56 11.65 -12.70 -13.64
N LYS A 57 10.41 -13.09 -13.95
CA LYS A 57 10.12 -14.39 -14.57
C LYS A 57 10.82 -14.52 -15.93
N GLU A 58 10.72 -13.51 -16.79
CA GLU A 58 11.39 -13.49 -18.10
C GLU A 58 12.90 -13.61 -17.98
N ILE A 59 13.51 -12.91 -17.01
CA ILE A 59 14.94 -12.98 -16.72
C ILE A 59 15.36 -14.40 -16.29
N VAL A 60 14.58 -15.02 -15.39
CA VAL A 60 14.83 -16.39 -14.93
C VAL A 60 14.67 -17.40 -16.06
N ASP A 61 13.63 -17.25 -16.88
CA ASP A 61 13.40 -18.10 -18.04
C ASP A 61 14.58 -17.99 -19.03
N LEU A 62 15.12 -16.78 -19.23
CA LEU A 62 16.27 -16.56 -20.10
C LEU A 62 17.55 -17.22 -19.56
N TRP A 63 17.86 -17.02 -18.27
CA TRP A 63 19.00 -17.66 -17.61
C TRP A 63 18.93 -19.19 -17.73
N ASN A 64 17.77 -19.77 -17.37
CA ASN A 64 17.52 -21.20 -17.41
C ASN A 64 17.63 -21.80 -18.81
N ASN A 65 17.52 -20.97 -19.85
CA ASN A 65 17.62 -21.39 -21.24
C ASN A 65 19.01 -21.25 -21.85
N THR A 66 20.00 -20.72 -21.12
CA THR A 66 21.38 -20.63 -21.57
C THR A 66 22.01 -22.03 -21.74
N GLU A 67 22.97 -22.16 -22.64
CA GLU A 67 23.64 -23.45 -22.90
C GLU A 67 24.37 -23.97 -21.66
N ASN A 68 24.99 -23.09 -20.87
CA ASN A 68 25.69 -23.52 -19.65
C ASN A 68 24.74 -24.17 -18.64
N VAL A 69 23.53 -23.62 -18.45
CA VAL A 69 22.53 -24.18 -17.53
C VAL A 69 21.90 -25.45 -18.11
N LYS A 70 21.56 -25.47 -19.40
CA LYS A 70 20.99 -26.66 -20.08
C LYS A 70 21.92 -27.85 -20.08
N ASN A 71 23.23 -27.60 -20.16
CA ASN A 71 24.26 -28.63 -20.15
C ASN A 71 24.78 -28.94 -18.73
N GLU A 72 24.11 -28.42 -17.68
CA GLU A 72 24.47 -28.65 -16.27
C GLU A 72 25.95 -28.36 -15.98
N LYS A 73 26.50 -27.32 -16.60
CA LYS A 73 27.89 -26.92 -16.40
C LYS A 73 28.08 -26.48 -14.94
N VAL A 74 29.16 -26.95 -14.30
CA VAL A 74 29.51 -26.57 -12.93
C VAL A 74 29.46 -25.05 -12.75
N GLY A 75 28.75 -24.60 -11.71
CA GLY A 75 28.52 -23.19 -11.43
C GLY A 75 27.45 -22.53 -12.32
N PHE A 76 26.56 -23.30 -12.95
CA PHE A 76 25.43 -22.79 -13.74
C PHE A 76 24.17 -23.61 -13.45
N ASP A 77 23.49 -23.26 -12.37
CA ASP A 77 22.30 -23.97 -11.91
C ASP A 77 21.00 -23.29 -12.37
N ARG A 78 19.93 -24.10 -12.45
CA ARG A 78 18.59 -23.62 -12.79
C ARG A 78 18.01 -22.80 -11.63
N ILE A 79 17.28 -21.73 -11.96
CA ILE A 79 16.61 -20.86 -10.99
C ILE A 79 15.10 -21.15 -10.90
N GLU A 80 14.58 -21.15 -9.68
CA GLU A 80 13.15 -21.12 -9.35
C GLU A 80 12.78 -19.86 -8.54
N LEU A 81 11.55 -19.37 -8.75
CA LEU A 81 11.01 -18.22 -8.05
C LEU A 81 10.11 -18.66 -6.89
N ASN A 82 10.35 -18.10 -5.70
CA ASN A 82 9.56 -18.36 -4.50
C ASN A 82 8.87 -17.08 -3.99
N GLY A 83 7.62 -16.88 -4.42
CA GLY A 83 6.76 -15.80 -3.93
C GLY A 83 6.07 -16.10 -2.58
N GLN A 84 6.24 -17.30 -2.03
CA GLN A 84 5.56 -17.77 -0.80
C GLN A 84 6.48 -17.75 0.43
N PHE A 85 7.76 -17.39 0.27
CA PHE A 85 8.73 -17.35 1.37
C PHE A 85 8.28 -16.43 2.51
N ALA A 86 7.76 -15.24 2.17
CA ALA A 86 7.10 -14.34 3.10
C ALA A 86 6.09 -13.43 2.37
N PRO A 87 4.98 -13.02 3.01
CA PRO A 87 3.98 -12.17 2.36
C PRO A 87 4.45 -10.72 2.12
N THR A 88 5.35 -10.21 2.96
CA THR A 88 5.82 -8.82 2.94
C THR A 88 7.30 -8.72 3.27
N TYR A 89 7.95 -7.62 2.88
CA TYR A 89 9.35 -7.36 3.24
C TYR A 89 9.57 -7.35 4.77
N ALA A 90 8.61 -6.86 5.54
CA ALA A 90 8.70 -6.82 7.00
C ALA A 90 8.76 -8.23 7.63
N GLN A 91 8.13 -9.22 6.99
CA GLN A 91 8.05 -10.59 7.48
C GLN A 91 9.21 -11.50 7.01
N GLN A 92 10.00 -11.06 6.01
CA GLN A 92 11.10 -11.86 5.47
C GLN A 92 12.18 -12.17 6.53
N GLY A 93 12.47 -11.24 7.44
CA GLY A 93 13.50 -11.44 8.47
C GLY A 93 13.16 -12.58 9.42
N GLU A 94 11.92 -12.63 9.92
CA GLU A 94 11.44 -13.68 10.82
C GLU A 94 11.31 -15.03 10.09
N ALA A 95 10.87 -15.02 8.82
CA ALA A 95 10.83 -16.21 7.99
C ALA A 95 12.24 -16.80 7.79
N LEU A 96 13.23 -15.97 7.47
CA LEU A 96 14.62 -16.38 7.29
C LEU A 96 15.23 -16.89 8.61
N GLU A 97 15.09 -16.14 9.71
CA GLU A 97 15.59 -16.55 11.02
C GLU A 97 15.03 -17.93 11.42
N LYS A 98 13.73 -18.18 11.18
CA LYS A 98 13.10 -19.47 11.46
C LYS A 98 13.76 -20.62 10.68
N GLN A 99 14.01 -20.45 9.39
CA GLN A 99 14.64 -21.48 8.56
C GLN A 99 16.10 -21.74 8.96
N LEU A 100 16.85 -20.68 9.27
CA LEU A 100 18.25 -20.78 9.71
C LEU A 100 18.36 -21.48 11.07
N LYS A 101 17.47 -21.15 12.02
CA LYS A 101 17.47 -21.73 13.36
C LYS A 101 17.24 -23.25 13.35
N VAL A 102 16.38 -23.74 12.47
CA VAL A 102 16.13 -25.19 12.32
C VAL A 102 17.08 -25.88 11.35
N LYS A 103 18.04 -25.14 10.76
CA LYS A 103 18.98 -25.61 9.74
C LYS A 103 18.27 -26.32 8.59
N ASN A 104 17.26 -25.68 7.99
CA ASN A 104 16.47 -26.31 6.91
C ASN A 104 17.28 -26.42 5.60
N THR A 105 18.09 -27.48 5.48
CA THR A 105 18.98 -27.71 4.34
C THR A 105 18.26 -27.97 3.01
N ASN A 106 16.97 -28.27 3.01
CA ASN A 106 16.25 -28.74 1.82
C ASN A 106 15.33 -27.69 1.18
N GLN A 107 15.03 -26.61 1.91
CA GLN A 107 14.06 -25.58 1.48
C GLN A 107 14.53 -24.16 1.78
N LEU A 108 15.79 -24.00 2.21
CA LEU A 108 16.38 -22.68 2.33
C LEU A 108 16.59 -22.11 0.92
N ILE A 109 16.69 -20.79 0.85
CA ILE A 109 16.79 -20.04 -0.39
C ILE A 109 18.25 -19.67 -0.64
N ASN A 110 18.61 -19.41 -1.90
CA ASN A 110 19.96 -18.94 -2.26
C ASN A 110 19.99 -17.41 -2.39
N LEU A 111 18.88 -16.82 -2.84
CA LEU A 111 18.77 -15.39 -3.10
C LEU A 111 17.44 -14.84 -2.58
N ILE A 112 17.45 -13.59 -2.10
CA ILE A 112 16.24 -12.89 -1.66
C ILE A 112 16.26 -11.41 -2.06
N PHE A 113 15.16 -10.94 -2.66
CA PHE A 113 14.91 -9.52 -2.80
C PHE A 113 14.38 -8.96 -1.48
N GLY A 114 15.13 -8.08 -0.84
CA GLY A 114 14.74 -7.48 0.43
C GLY A 114 15.68 -6.39 0.94
N TYR A 115 15.49 -6.00 2.20
CA TYR A 115 16.29 -4.96 2.85
C TYR A 115 17.56 -5.54 3.50
N PRO A 116 18.60 -4.72 3.75
CA PRO A 116 19.89 -5.18 4.29
C PRO A 116 19.81 -5.94 5.62
N THR A 117 18.72 -5.76 6.38
CA THR A 117 18.41 -6.56 7.59
C THR A 117 18.50 -8.06 7.34
N LEU A 118 18.17 -8.57 6.15
CA LEU A 118 18.24 -10.00 5.85
C LEU A 118 19.67 -10.54 5.85
N ALA A 119 20.63 -9.75 5.35
CA ALA A 119 22.05 -10.09 5.42
C ALA A 119 22.53 -10.06 6.89
N ALA A 120 22.04 -9.14 7.71
CA ALA A 120 22.34 -9.14 9.14
C ALA A 120 21.76 -10.38 9.86
N VAL A 121 20.52 -10.79 9.55
CA VAL A 121 19.92 -12.02 10.08
C VAL A 121 20.74 -13.25 9.69
N ALA A 122 21.11 -13.38 8.41
CA ALA A 122 21.92 -14.49 7.93
C ALA A 122 23.33 -14.51 8.56
N SER A 123 23.91 -13.34 8.86
CA SER A 123 25.24 -13.23 9.46
C SER A 123 25.31 -13.85 10.86
N GLN A 124 24.20 -13.81 11.62
CA GLN A 124 24.11 -14.43 12.95
C GLN A 124 24.32 -15.94 12.90
N TYR A 125 24.15 -16.57 11.75
CA TYR A 125 24.33 -18.01 11.53
C TYR A 125 25.55 -18.31 10.64
N ASN A 126 26.34 -17.28 10.29
CA ASN A 126 27.41 -17.36 9.29
C ASN A 126 26.92 -17.89 7.93
N MET A 127 25.72 -17.46 7.53
CA MET A 127 25.02 -17.89 6.32
C MET A 127 24.85 -16.75 5.29
N SER A 128 25.44 -15.57 5.52
CA SER A 128 25.46 -14.51 4.50
C SER A 128 26.47 -14.83 3.42
N LEU A 129 26.09 -14.72 2.15
CA LEU A 129 27.01 -14.91 1.03
C LEU A 129 27.82 -13.63 0.78
N ASN A 130 29.15 -13.76 0.85
CA ASN A 130 30.08 -12.67 0.55
C ASN A 130 30.36 -12.62 -0.95
N TYR A 131 29.90 -11.59 -1.65
CA TYR A 131 30.13 -11.47 -3.09
C TYR A 131 31.58 -11.15 -3.44
N SER A 132 32.33 -10.58 -2.50
CA SER A 132 33.74 -10.26 -2.70
C SER A 132 34.66 -11.48 -2.68
N ASP A 133 34.17 -12.67 -2.29
CA ASP A 133 34.92 -13.92 -2.38
C ASP A 133 34.96 -14.47 -3.82
N PHE A 134 34.19 -13.89 -4.74
CA PHE A 134 34.13 -14.25 -6.16
C PHE A 134 34.76 -13.13 -7.01
N PRO A 135 36.02 -13.27 -7.46
CA PRO A 135 36.77 -12.17 -8.08
C PRO A 135 36.06 -11.51 -9.27
N GLU A 136 35.46 -12.31 -10.15
CA GLU A 136 34.77 -11.80 -11.32
C GLU A 136 33.49 -11.03 -10.97
N LEU A 137 32.73 -11.50 -9.98
CA LEU A 137 31.55 -10.79 -9.48
C LEU A 137 31.97 -9.50 -8.75
N ASN A 138 33.00 -9.55 -7.92
CA ASN A 138 33.51 -8.37 -7.21
C ASN A 138 33.89 -7.25 -8.21
N GLN A 139 34.65 -7.60 -9.26
CA GLN A 139 35.03 -6.67 -10.31
C GLN A 139 33.80 -6.14 -11.07
N ALA A 140 32.81 -6.99 -11.36
CA ALA A 140 31.57 -6.59 -11.99
C ALA A 140 30.79 -5.57 -11.15
N ILE A 141 30.69 -5.78 -9.82
CA ILE A 141 30.02 -4.86 -8.89
C ILE A 141 30.70 -3.49 -8.91
N GLU A 142 32.02 -3.45 -8.78
CA GLU A 142 32.82 -2.21 -8.73
C GLU A 142 32.74 -1.42 -10.03
N THR A 143 32.63 -2.11 -11.17
CA THR A 143 32.53 -1.49 -12.49
C THR A 143 31.11 -1.00 -12.77
N THR A 144 30.10 -1.77 -12.37
CA THR A 144 28.69 -1.50 -12.70
C THR A 144 28.10 -0.37 -11.87
N PHE A 145 28.43 -0.27 -10.58
CA PHE A 145 27.79 0.69 -9.67
C PHE A 145 28.76 1.80 -9.21
N PRO A 146 28.32 3.07 -9.13
CA PRO A 146 29.10 4.11 -8.46
C PRO A 146 29.28 3.78 -6.97
N LYS A 147 30.46 4.10 -6.42
CA LYS A 147 30.84 3.79 -5.03
C LYS A 147 29.82 4.26 -3.98
N ASN A 148 29.16 5.41 -4.20
CA ASN A 148 28.18 5.96 -3.26
C ASN A 148 26.97 5.03 -3.06
N PHE A 149 26.57 4.28 -4.09
CA PHE A 149 25.42 3.38 -4.04
C PHE A 149 25.77 1.98 -3.50
N LEU A 150 27.06 1.69 -3.27
CA LEU A 150 27.54 0.47 -2.63
C LEU A 150 27.66 0.61 -1.11
N GLN A 151 27.42 1.82 -0.56
CA GLN A 151 27.55 2.12 0.87
C GLN A 151 26.64 1.25 1.75
N GLU A 152 25.51 0.76 1.22
CA GLU A 152 24.56 -0.08 1.95
C GLU A 152 25.18 -1.37 2.50
N SER A 153 26.17 -1.96 1.82
CA SER A 153 26.89 -3.13 2.33
C SER A 153 27.76 -2.83 3.55
N LYS A 154 28.10 -1.56 3.79
CA LYS A 154 29.04 -1.15 4.85
C LYS A 154 28.38 -0.93 6.21
N GLU A 155 27.06 -0.79 6.23
CA GLU A 155 26.28 -0.46 7.43
C GLU A 155 25.49 -1.68 7.94
N ILE A 156 25.97 -2.89 7.66
CA ILE A 156 25.32 -4.15 8.06
C ILE A 156 26.11 -4.78 9.22
N ALA A 157 25.42 -4.99 10.35
CA ALA A 157 26.00 -5.60 11.54
C ALA A 157 26.42 -7.06 11.32
N GLY A 158 27.55 -7.42 11.92
CA GLY A 158 28.13 -8.75 11.86
C GLY A 158 28.88 -9.07 10.57
N LEU A 159 29.01 -8.11 9.65
CA LEU A 159 29.61 -8.29 8.34
C LEU A 159 30.79 -7.33 8.12
N ASP A 160 31.75 -7.72 7.28
CA ASP A 160 32.91 -6.91 6.94
C ASP A 160 32.50 -5.72 6.05
N PRO A 161 32.67 -4.46 6.51
CA PRO A 161 32.25 -3.27 5.76
C PRO A 161 33.13 -2.97 4.53
N SER A 162 34.23 -3.69 4.33
CA SER A 162 35.06 -3.62 3.12
C SER A 162 34.57 -4.52 1.99
N LYS A 163 33.56 -5.36 2.24
CA LYS A 163 33.04 -6.39 1.32
C LYS A 163 31.62 -6.07 0.84
N TYR A 164 31.19 -6.78 -0.20
CA TYR A 164 29.83 -6.65 -0.75
C TYR A 164 28.94 -7.81 -0.33
N TRP A 165 27.77 -7.47 0.23
CA TRP A 165 26.80 -8.43 0.79
C TRP A 165 25.40 -8.29 0.17
N ILE A 166 25.19 -7.20 -0.58
CA ILE A 166 23.91 -6.87 -1.20
C ILE A 166 24.16 -6.12 -2.51
N LEU A 167 23.41 -6.47 -3.56
CA LEU A 167 23.39 -5.71 -4.82
C LEU A 167 22.27 -4.66 -4.78
N PRO A 168 22.55 -3.38 -5.13
CA PRO A 168 21.53 -2.34 -5.16
C PRO A 168 20.70 -2.43 -6.45
N THR A 169 19.77 -3.38 -6.52
CA THR A 169 19.04 -3.72 -7.75
C THR A 169 17.81 -2.85 -8.01
N LEU A 170 16.90 -2.74 -7.03
CA LEU A 170 15.62 -2.05 -7.18
C LEU A 170 15.54 -0.89 -6.20
N LYS A 171 16.11 0.26 -6.59
CA LYS A 171 16.24 1.40 -5.70
C LYS A 171 15.23 2.50 -6.02
N SER A 172 14.60 3.00 -4.96
CA SER A 172 13.69 4.14 -4.97
C SER A 172 14.14 5.15 -3.91
N SER A 173 13.50 6.31 -3.93
CA SER A 173 13.67 7.33 -2.91
C SER A 173 12.30 7.77 -2.40
N ARG A 174 12.26 8.85 -1.65
CA ARG A 174 11.04 9.42 -1.09
C ARG A 174 10.77 10.78 -1.72
N SER A 175 9.50 11.04 -1.99
CA SER A 175 9.01 12.25 -2.64
C SER A 175 7.91 12.89 -1.80
N LEU A 176 7.90 14.22 -1.78
CA LEU A 176 6.77 15.04 -1.35
C LEU A 176 5.80 15.20 -2.53
N LEU A 177 4.59 14.72 -2.36
CA LEU A 177 3.47 14.98 -3.25
C LEU A 177 2.68 16.16 -2.69
N ILE A 178 2.30 17.06 -3.59
CA ILE A 178 1.54 18.27 -3.26
C ILE A 178 0.25 18.24 -4.09
N ASN A 179 -0.89 18.37 -3.41
CA ASN A 179 -2.17 18.65 -4.05
C ASN A 179 -2.16 20.10 -4.55
N GLY A 180 -1.87 20.31 -5.84
CA GLY A 180 -1.72 21.63 -6.45
C GLY A 180 -2.95 22.52 -6.27
N PRO A 181 -4.16 22.07 -6.65
CA PRO A 181 -5.41 22.79 -6.45
C PRO A 181 -5.64 23.24 -5.02
N LEU A 182 -5.44 22.34 -4.04
CA LEU A 182 -5.60 22.68 -2.64
C LEU A 182 -4.54 23.65 -2.15
N PHE A 183 -3.28 23.50 -2.57
CA PHE A 183 -2.23 24.43 -2.16
C PHE A 183 -2.45 25.82 -2.75
N ASN A 184 -2.88 25.89 -4.02
CA ASN A 184 -3.27 27.13 -4.68
C ASN A 184 -4.40 27.82 -3.93
N TYR A 185 -5.46 27.09 -3.56
CA TYR A 185 -6.57 27.63 -2.76
C TYR A 185 -6.08 28.26 -1.45
N ILE A 186 -5.23 27.57 -0.70
CA ILE A 186 -4.67 28.07 0.56
C ILE A 186 -3.87 29.37 0.36
N VAL A 187 -3.00 29.40 -0.65
CA VAL A 187 -2.16 30.57 -0.95
C VAL A 187 -3.01 31.75 -1.43
N GLU A 188 -4.00 31.50 -2.29
CA GLU A 188 -4.92 32.54 -2.75
C GLU A 188 -5.74 33.16 -1.61
N GLU A 189 -6.31 32.34 -0.73
CA GLU A 189 -7.08 32.85 0.41
C GLU A 189 -6.20 33.67 1.36
N ALA A 190 -5.00 33.18 1.68
CA ALA A 190 -4.08 33.87 2.57
C ALA A 190 -3.52 35.19 1.99
N THR A 191 -3.37 35.29 0.67
CA THR A 191 -2.86 36.51 -0.01
C THR A 191 -3.95 37.55 -0.28
N LYS A 192 -5.23 37.15 -0.31
CA LYS A 192 -6.37 38.06 -0.52
C LYS A 192 -6.96 38.56 0.79
N THR A 193 -6.94 37.74 1.82
CA THR A 193 -7.64 37.95 3.10
C THR A 193 -6.67 38.16 4.25
N GLY A 194 -7.01 39.03 5.20
CA GLY A 194 -6.18 39.36 6.37
C GLY A 194 -5.77 40.83 6.42
N THR A 195 -5.23 41.23 7.57
CA THR A 195 -4.82 42.62 7.83
C THR A 195 -3.49 42.96 7.17
N ARG A 196 -2.56 42.00 7.17
CA ARG A 196 -1.23 42.13 6.55
C ARG A 196 -1.16 41.44 5.20
N LYS A 197 -1.97 40.38 5.04
CA LYS A 197 -2.01 39.44 3.92
C LYS A 197 -0.70 38.68 3.77
N ALA A 198 -0.81 37.42 3.40
CA ALA A 198 0.38 36.68 3.00
C ALA A 198 0.93 37.22 1.67
N THR A 199 2.20 36.92 1.39
CA THR A 199 2.85 37.21 0.11
C THR A 199 3.56 35.97 -0.40
N VAL A 200 3.92 35.96 -1.68
CA VAL A 200 4.77 34.93 -2.29
C VAL A 200 6.13 35.57 -2.58
N LYS A 201 7.20 34.85 -2.26
CA LYS A 201 8.56 35.28 -2.55
C LYS A 201 8.75 35.49 -4.06
N GLU A 202 9.41 36.58 -4.46
CA GLU A 202 9.45 37.02 -5.86
C GLU A 202 9.95 35.93 -6.82
N GLU A 203 11.06 35.26 -6.48
CA GLU A 203 11.63 34.21 -7.32
C GLU A 203 10.77 32.94 -7.44
N ASP A 204 9.79 32.77 -6.54
CA ASP A 204 8.93 31.58 -6.49
C ASP A 204 7.54 31.83 -7.10
N LYS A 205 7.20 33.07 -7.48
CA LYS A 205 5.87 33.43 -8.00
C LYS A 205 5.40 32.51 -9.13
N SER A 206 6.26 32.28 -10.12
CA SER A 206 5.93 31.42 -11.26
C SER A 206 5.59 29.99 -10.82
N TRP A 207 6.24 29.45 -9.79
CA TRP A 207 5.92 28.11 -9.30
C TRP A 207 4.55 28.06 -8.63
N PHE A 208 4.23 29.06 -7.79
CA PHE A 208 2.93 29.16 -7.12
C PHE A 208 1.78 29.42 -8.11
N GLU A 209 1.96 30.27 -9.12
CA GLU A 209 0.98 30.52 -10.18
C GLU A 209 0.68 29.27 -11.03
N ASN A 210 1.63 28.32 -11.08
CA ASN A 210 1.49 27.08 -11.82
C ASN A 210 0.95 25.91 -10.94
N LEU A 211 0.58 26.15 -9.68
CA LEU A 211 0.06 25.09 -8.80
C LEU A 211 -1.26 24.50 -9.32
N ASP A 212 -2.15 25.34 -9.83
CA ASP A 212 -3.45 24.96 -10.36
C ASP A 212 -3.88 25.92 -11.48
N LYS A 213 -3.45 25.62 -12.71
CA LYS A 213 -3.70 26.48 -13.88
C LYS A 213 -5.17 26.52 -14.29
N GLU A 214 -5.90 25.45 -14.06
CA GLU A 214 -7.26 25.27 -14.59
C GLU A 214 -8.33 25.64 -13.56
N LYS A 215 -7.98 25.71 -12.26
CA LYS A 215 -8.87 26.11 -11.15
C LYS A 215 -10.16 25.29 -11.08
N THR A 216 -10.11 24.04 -11.51
CA THR A 216 -11.29 23.18 -11.67
C THR A 216 -11.97 22.88 -10.33
N ASP A 217 -11.20 22.73 -9.26
CA ASP A 217 -11.68 22.10 -8.03
C ASP A 217 -12.00 23.09 -6.91
N SER A 218 -11.78 24.39 -7.12
CA SER A 218 -11.79 25.42 -6.06
C SER A 218 -13.09 25.44 -5.25
N LYS A 219 -14.25 25.23 -5.90
CA LYS A 219 -15.56 25.15 -5.21
C LYS A 219 -15.66 23.92 -4.31
N TYR A 220 -15.19 22.77 -4.80
CA TYR A 220 -15.18 21.53 -4.04
C TYR A 220 -14.21 21.64 -2.86
N ILE A 221 -13.00 22.14 -3.11
CA ILE A 221 -11.98 22.37 -2.08
C ILE A 221 -12.51 23.30 -0.99
N LYS A 222 -13.13 24.43 -1.35
CA LYS A 222 -13.74 25.33 -0.36
C LYS A 222 -14.83 24.63 0.46
N LYS A 223 -15.65 23.78 -0.17
CA LYS A 223 -16.63 22.95 0.55
C LYS A 223 -15.96 21.97 1.52
N VAL A 224 -14.86 21.33 1.10
CA VAL A 224 -14.13 20.37 1.94
C VAL A 224 -13.40 21.10 3.07
N TRP A 225 -12.61 22.14 2.81
CA TRP A 225 -11.71 22.77 3.78
C TRP A 225 -12.35 23.89 4.61
N GLY A 226 -13.42 24.50 4.11
CA GLY A 226 -14.07 25.65 4.73
C GLY A 226 -13.30 26.95 4.50
N ASP A 227 -13.76 28.02 5.15
CA ASP A 227 -13.17 29.35 4.99
C ASP A 227 -11.82 29.50 5.71
N TYR A 228 -10.95 30.31 5.12
CA TYR A 228 -9.70 30.74 5.71
C TYR A 228 -9.91 31.68 6.90
N VAL A 229 -9.17 31.45 7.98
CA VAL A 229 -9.13 32.29 9.17
C VAL A 229 -7.81 33.06 9.21
N PRO A 230 -7.83 34.40 9.06
CA PRO A 230 -6.62 35.22 9.06
C PRO A 230 -6.05 35.35 10.48
N ILE A 231 -5.11 34.45 10.80
CA ILE A 231 -4.36 34.48 12.05
C ILE A 231 -2.98 35.07 11.76
N LEU A 232 -2.56 36.08 12.52
CA LEU A 232 -1.25 36.73 12.38
C LEU A 232 -0.09 35.73 12.49
N VAL A 233 0.97 36.00 11.73
CA VAL A 233 2.19 35.17 11.68
C VAL A 233 2.82 34.97 13.07
N GLU A 234 2.77 35.97 13.96
CA GLU A 234 3.27 35.89 15.35
C GLU A 234 2.46 34.92 16.21
N ASN A 235 1.18 34.71 15.88
CA ASN A 235 0.29 33.76 16.54
C ASN A 235 0.33 32.36 15.88
N GLY A 236 1.23 32.19 14.89
CA GLY A 236 1.41 30.95 14.15
C GLY A 236 0.37 30.72 13.07
N GLY A 237 -0.25 31.76 12.51
CA GLY A 237 -1.08 31.67 11.31
C GLY A 237 -0.36 32.11 10.04
N LEU A 238 -1.14 32.39 8.99
CA LEU A 238 -0.67 32.79 7.67
C LEU A 238 -0.79 34.30 7.36
N ASP A 239 -1.47 35.11 8.17
CA ASP A 239 -1.62 36.56 7.92
C ASP A 239 -0.27 37.29 8.11
N GLY A 240 0.30 37.80 7.01
CA GLY A 240 1.66 38.33 6.96
C GLY A 240 2.76 37.31 6.65
N TYR A 241 2.42 36.05 6.36
CA TYR A 241 3.39 35.00 6.03
C TYR A 241 3.96 35.18 4.61
N VAL A 242 5.22 34.77 4.40
CA VAL A 242 5.86 34.78 3.07
C VAL A 242 6.01 33.34 2.58
N PHE A 243 5.18 32.94 1.61
CA PHE A 243 5.30 31.64 0.97
C PHE A 243 6.56 31.58 0.10
N SER A 244 7.34 30.52 0.26
CA SER A 244 8.51 30.21 -0.57
C SER A 244 8.56 28.71 -0.83
N LYS A 245 9.02 28.33 -2.03
CA LYS A 245 9.25 26.94 -2.40
C LYS A 245 10.32 26.30 -1.52
N ASN A 246 11.34 27.07 -1.12
CA ASN A 246 12.43 26.58 -0.26
C ASN A 246 11.96 26.16 1.14
N ALA A 247 10.79 26.62 1.60
CA ALA A 247 10.20 26.13 2.85
C ALA A 247 9.85 24.63 2.78
N LEU A 248 9.72 24.06 1.57
CA LEU A 248 9.43 22.63 1.35
C LEU A 248 10.70 21.76 1.34
N ASP A 249 11.90 22.37 1.29
CA ASP A 249 13.17 21.65 1.19
C ASP A 249 13.73 21.18 2.54
N ASN A 250 13.26 21.76 3.66
CA ASN A 250 13.78 21.48 5.00
C ASN A 250 12.66 21.23 6.02
N TYR A 251 12.90 20.36 6.99
CA TYR A 251 11.88 19.92 7.93
C TYR A 251 11.39 21.04 8.87
N GLU A 252 12.27 21.96 9.31
CA GLU A 252 11.86 23.05 10.21
C GLU A 252 10.84 23.99 9.56
N ASP A 253 11.14 24.54 8.38
CA ASP A 253 10.24 25.45 7.68
C ASP A 253 8.99 24.71 7.16
N PHE A 254 9.14 23.47 6.70
CA PHE A 254 8.02 22.68 6.17
C PHE A 254 7.00 22.36 7.27
N PHE A 255 7.47 21.96 8.46
CA PHE A 255 6.58 21.66 9.58
C PHE A 255 5.98 22.93 10.18
N ASP A 256 6.70 24.06 10.16
CA ASP A 256 6.11 25.35 10.53
C ASP A 256 4.97 25.75 9.59
N LEU A 257 5.18 25.63 8.27
CA LEU A 257 4.14 25.88 7.27
C LEU A 257 2.92 24.98 7.49
N ILE A 258 3.12 23.68 7.76
CA ILE A 258 2.05 22.73 8.03
C ILE A 258 1.19 23.19 9.23
N SER A 259 1.83 23.50 10.37
CA SER A 259 1.11 23.95 11.56
C SER A 259 0.37 25.27 11.34
N ARG A 260 0.93 26.20 10.55
CA ARG A 260 0.28 27.47 10.18
C ARG A 260 -0.98 27.24 9.36
N ILE A 261 -0.90 26.37 8.36
CA ILE A 261 -2.06 26.01 7.53
C ILE A 261 -3.15 25.39 8.40
N ARG A 262 -2.81 24.43 9.29
CA ARG A 262 -3.79 23.82 10.19
C ARG A 262 -4.51 24.83 11.08
N LYS A 263 -3.78 25.82 11.63
CA LYS A 263 -4.35 26.89 12.44
C LYS A 263 -5.27 27.80 11.64
N SER A 264 -4.86 28.16 10.42
CA SER A 264 -5.63 29.04 9.52
C SER A 264 -6.83 28.37 8.85
N PHE A 265 -6.94 27.04 8.91
CA PHE A 265 -8.12 26.28 8.47
C PHE A 265 -8.63 25.40 9.63
N PRO A 266 -9.25 25.98 10.68
CA PRO A 266 -9.51 25.29 11.94
C PRO A 266 -10.80 24.46 11.99
N THR A 267 -11.58 24.36 10.89
CA THR A 267 -12.90 23.69 10.91
C THR A 267 -12.82 22.31 11.58
N LYS A 268 -13.52 22.21 12.73
CA LYS A 268 -13.45 21.08 13.67
C LYS A 268 -14.09 19.85 13.06
N PHE A 269 -13.47 18.71 13.33
CA PHE A 269 -13.95 17.38 13.03
C PHE A 269 -15.22 17.10 13.86
N THR A 270 -16.40 17.07 13.25
CA THR A 270 -17.51 16.29 13.80
C THR A 270 -17.45 14.92 13.14
N GLU A 271 -17.23 13.89 13.95
CA GLU A 271 -17.29 12.47 13.55
C GLU A 271 -18.74 12.05 13.21
N GLU A 272 -19.46 12.82 12.40
CA GLU A 272 -20.79 12.42 11.95
C GLU A 272 -20.67 11.30 10.91
N GLU A 273 -20.97 10.09 11.40
CA GLU A 273 -21.49 8.85 10.80
C GLU A 273 -20.84 8.26 9.52
N ASN A 274 -20.03 9.00 8.76
CA ASN A 274 -19.22 8.49 7.66
C ASN A 274 -17.75 8.36 8.08
N LYS A 275 -17.46 7.31 8.86
CA LYS A 275 -16.25 7.13 9.68
C LYS A 275 -14.86 7.30 9.03
N ASN A 276 -14.71 7.39 7.70
CA ASN A 276 -13.39 7.50 7.07
C ASN A 276 -13.23 8.61 6.01
N LYS A 277 -14.31 9.29 5.57
CA LYS A 277 -14.24 10.23 4.42
C LYS A 277 -14.20 11.71 4.79
N ASN A 278 -14.54 12.08 6.02
CA ASN A 278 -14.63 13.49 6.42
C ASN A 278 -13.39 14.01 7.18
N GLN A 279 -12.34 13.19 7.33
CA GLN A 279 -11.13 13.58 8.04
C GLN A 279 -10.15 14.29 7.08
N LYS A 280 -9.75 15.50 7.45
CA LYS A 280 -8.77 16.32 6.72
C LYS A 280 -7.43 16.30 7.43
N PHE A 281 -6.36 16.12 6.68
CA PHE A 281 -4.99 16.15 7.18
C PHE A 281 -4.16 17.13 6.36
N ILE A 282 -3.13 17.73 6.95
CA ILE A 282 -2.22 18.57 6.16
C ILE A 282 -1.14 17.70 5.52
N LEU A 283 -0.53 16.80 6.31
CA LEU A 283 0.57 15.93 5.90
C LEU A 283 0.20 14.46 6.13
N GLY A 284 0.39 13.62 5.12
CA GLY A 284 0.36 12.16 5.23
C GLY A 284 1.75 11.53 5.10
N LEU A 285 2.02 10.49 5.88
CA LEU A 285 3.22 9.68 5.81
C LEU A 285 2.84 8.21 5.57
N ASP A 286 3.32 7.64 4.46
CA ASP A 286 3.05 6.22 4.15
C ASP A 286 3.71 5.28 5.18
N ASP A 287 4.84 5.69 5.78
CA ASP A 287 5.56 4.96 6.81
C ASP A 287 6.21 5.94 7.81
N ILE A 288 5.61 6.04 9.02
CA ILE A 288 6.09 6.94 10.08
C ILE A 288 7.45 6.50 10.63
N GLY A 289 7.75 5.20 10.70
CA GLY A 289 9.03 4.69 11.19
C GLY A 289 10.17 5.11 10.27
N ASN A 290 9.99 4.92 8.96
CA ASN A 290 10.94 5.43 7.96
C ASN A 290 11.05 6.96 7.96
N SER A 291 9.92 7.65 8.13
CA SER A 291 9.93 9.12 8.19
C SER A 291 10.73 9.62 9.40
N MET A 292 10.56 8.99 10.56
CA MET A 292 11.34 9.30 11.76
C MET A 292 12.84 9.13 11.49
N TYR A 293 13.25 8.10 10.76
CA TYR A 293 14.65 7.87 10.43
C TYR A 293 15.22 8.95 9.49
N SER A 294 14.51 9.32 8.42
CA SER A 294 14.93 10.39 7.52
C SER A 294 15.02 11.75 8.24
N ILE A 295 14.02 12.08 9.07
CA ILE A 295 14.03 13.31 9.88
C ILE A 295 15.19 13.30 10.88
N ALA A 296 15.41 12.18 11.57
CA ALA A 296 16.49 12.05 12.53
C ALA A 296 17.87 12.14 11.87
N PHE A 297 18.06 11.55 10.69
CA PHE A 297 19.32 11.65 9.97
C PHE A 297 19.59 13.06 9.48
N ALA A 298 18.56 13.79 9.04
CA ALA A 298 18.68 15.22 8.75
C ALA A 298 19.04 16.02 10.01
N ASN A 299 18.34 15.80 11.13
CA ASN A 299 18.64 16.42 12.42
C ASN A 299 20.05 16.12 12.95
N ALA A 300 20.61 14.97 12.56
CA ALA A 300 21.99 14.55 12.82
C ALA A 300 23.02 15.15 11.85
N ASP A 301 22.64 16.11 10.99
CA ASP A 301 23.50 16.71 9.96
C ASP A 301 24.08 15.68 8.98
N ALA A 302 23.31 14.63 8.67
CA ALA A 302 23.72 13.49 7.86
C ALA A 302 24.97 12.76 8.41
N ASP A 303 25.10 12.66 9.73
CA ASP A 303 26.18 11.96 10.43
C ASP A 303 25.63 10.73 11.19
N PHE A 304 26.00 9.53 10.73
CA PHE A 304 25.60 8.27 11.38
C PHE A 304 26.07 8.16 12.83
N LYS A 305 27.12 8.87 13.27
CA LYS A 305 27.55 8.88 14.67
C LYS A 305 26.52 9.56 15.59
N LYS A 306 25.77 10.53 15.05
CA LYS A 306 24.73 11.29 15.75
C LYS A 306 23.31 10.78 15.45
N PHE A 307 23.15 9.89 14.48
CA PHE A 307 21.90 9.22 14.15
C PHE A 307 21.41 8.35 15.32
N LEU A 308 20.13 7.96 15.33
CA LEU A 308 19.45 7.32 16.47
C LEU A 308 20.19 6.07 17.00
N PHE A 309 20.76 5.28 16.09
CA PHE A 309 21.57 4.11 16.37
C PHE A 309 22.61 3.98 15.27
N SER A 310 23.76 3.38 15.55
CA SER A 310 24.77 3.13 14.52
C SER A 310 25.37 1.74 14.66
N LEU A 311 26.11 1.36 13.63
CA LEU A 311 27.04 0.26 13.71
C LEU A 311 28.13 0.58 14.74
N GLU A 312 28.38 -0.35 15.66
CA GLU A 312 29.42 -0.24 16.68
C GLU A 312 30.20 -1.55 16.78
N LYS A 313 31.47 -1.48 17.21
CA LYS A 313 32.23 -2.68 17.55
C LYS A 313 31.54 -3.37 18.73
N ASN A 314 31.48 -4.70 18.68
CA ASN A 314 31.04 -5.51 19.79
C ASN A 314 31.96 -5.27 21.01
N ASN A 315 31.45 -5.42 22.23
CA ASN A 315 32.22 -5.15 23.47
C ASN A 315 33.42 -6.11 23.62
N SER A 316 33.29 -7.33 23.07
CA SER A 316 34.36 -8.33 23.00
C SER A 316 34.47 -8.84 21.56
N PRO A 317 35.03 -8.05 20.64
CA PRO A 317 35.01 -8.36 19.22
C PRO A 317 35.94 -9.54 18.92
N LYS A 318 35.44 -10.53 18.19
CA LYS A 318 36.24 -11.67 17.71
C LYS A 318 37.19 -11.27 16.57
N ASN A 319 36.82 -10.25 15.80
CA ASN A 319 37.57 -9.68 14.69
C ASN A 319 37.02 -8.28 14.36
N ASP A 320 37.62 -7.60 13.37
CA ASP A 320 37.21 -6.24 12.99
C ASP A 320 35.80 -6.14 12.38
N SER A 321 35.24 -7.25 11.91
CA SER A 321 33.85 -7.34 11.40
C SER A 321 32.81 -7.65 12.48
N ASP A 322 33.22 -7.93 13.72
CA ASP A 322 32.32 -8.22 14.85
C ASP A 322 31.69 -6.93 15.36
N THR A 323 30.63 -6.53 14.66
CA THR A 323 29.88 -5.29 14.87
C THR A 323 28.42 -5.58 15.18
N VAL A 324 27.81 -4.71 15.97
CA VAL A 324 26.40 -4.79 16.39
C VAL A 324 25.72 -3.43 16.23
N ILE A 325 24.40 -3.42 16.07
CA ILE A 325 23.62 -2.19 16.20
C ILE A 325 23.21 -2.02 17.65
N LYS A 326 23.59 -0.90 18.27
CA LYS A 326 23.09 -0.52 19.59
C LYS A 326 21.76 0.23 19.48
N TYR A 327 20.67 -0.50 19.54
CA TYR A 327 19.31 0.04 19.34
C TYR A 327 18.79 0.93 20.48
N ALA A 328 19.39 0.87 21.68
CA ALA A 328 18.88 1.59 22.86
C ALA A 328 19.49 2.98 23.09
N THR A 329 20.50 3.40 22.30
CA THR A 329 21.24 4.63 22.60
C THR A 329 20.38 5.89 22.53
N PHE A 330 19.39 5.94 21.64
CA PHE A 330 18.43 7.05 21.59
C PHE A 330 17.32 6.96 22.64
N LEU A 331 17.20 5.84 23.36
CA LEU A 331 16.12 5.58 24.32
C LEU A 331 16.51 5.86 25.78
N ASP A 332 17.79 5.73 26.14
CA ASP A 332 18.22 5.72 27.54
C ASP A 332 19.29 6.77 27.86
N GLU A 333 20.17 7.07 26.91
CA GLU A 333 21.36 7.88 27.17
C GLU A 333 21.08 9.38 26.98
N LYS A 334 20.41 10.02 27.95
CA LYS A 334 19.96 11.42 27.87
C LYS A 334 21.05 12.43 27.44
N ASN A 335 22.30 12.17 27.80
CA ASN A 335 23.45 13.02 27.47
C ASN A 335 24.10 12.69 26.11
N SER A 336 23.67 11.63 25.43
CA SER A 336 24.22 11.24 24.12
C SER A 336 23.69 12.16 23.00
N PRO A 337 24.49 12.44 21.96
CA PRO A 337 24.01 13.11 20.76
C PRO A 337 22.81 12.40 20.11
N ARG A 338 22.74 11.07 20.21
CA ARG A 338 21.68 10.24 19.61
C ARG A 338 20.34 10.44 20.30
N TYR A 339 20.32 10.51 21.63
CA TYR A 339 19.12 10.87 22.39
C TYR A 339 18.64 12.27 22.04
N GLN A 340 19.54 13.25 21.92
CA GLN A 340 19.17 14.61 21.55
C GLN A 340 18.58 14.68 20.12
N THR A 341 19.15 13.93 19.18
CA THR A 341 18.57 13.74 17.84
C THR A 341 17.17 13.09 17.90
N GLY A 342 17.01 12.07 18.73
CA GLY A 342 15.73 11.38 18.95
C GLY A 342 14.66 12.29 19.54
N LEU A 343 15.00 13.03 20.61
CA LEU A 343 14.14 14.00 21.26
C LEU A 343 13.72 15.12 20.30
N LYS A 344 14.67 15.70 19.55
CA LYS A 344 14.36 16.75 18.56
C LYS A 344 13.40 16.24 17.49
N THR A 345 13.69 15.08 16.91
CA THR A 345 12.84 14.45 15.89
C THR A 345 11.45 14.15 16.43
N PHE A 346 11.37 13.59 17.64
CA PHE A 346 10.09 13.32 18.30
C PHE A 346 9.29 14.61 18.51
N ASN A 347 9.90 15.66 19.06
CA ASN A 347 9.21 16.93 19.32
C ASN A 347 8.65 17.57 18.04
N GLN A 348 9.36 17.44 16.92
CA GLN A 348 8.89 17.88 15.60
C GLN A 348 7.63 17.11 15.16
N ILE A 349 7.62 15.77 15.29
CA ILE A 349 6.47 14.93 14.96
C ILE A 349 5.32 15.15 15.94
N ASP A 350 5.61 15.22 17.24
CA ASP A 350 4.66 15.43 18.33
C ASP A 350 3.86 16.72 18.15
N LYS A 351 4.51 17.82 17.75
CA LYS A 351 3.84 19.09 17.43
C LYS A 351 2.73 18.88 16.39
N LEU A 352 3.04 18.15 15.30
CA LEU A 352 2.09 17.88 14.22
C LEU A 352 0.99 16.87 14.60
N LEU A 353 1.26 15.99 15.56
CA LEU A 353 0.24 15.09 16.11
C LEU A 353 -0.74 15.85 17.02
N LYS A 354 -0.21 16.70 17.92
CA LYS A 354 -1.00 17.47 18.89
C LYS A 354 -1.87 18.53 18.21
N ASP A 355 -1.42 19.12 17.11
CA ASP A 355 -2.24 20.07 16.34
C ASP A 355 -3.17 19.39 15.30
N GLY A 356 -3.10 18.06 15.17
CA GLY A 356 -3.93 17.28 14.26
C GLY A 356 -3.60 17.47 12.78
N SER A 357 -2.39 17.92 12.45
CA SER A 357 -1.94 18.11 11.06
C SER A 357 -1.48 16.82 10.38
N LEU A 358 -1.03 15.83 11.16
CA LEU A 358 -0.35 14.65 10.65
C LEU A 358 -1.26 13.41 10.57
N TYR A 359 -1.19 12.74 9.43
CA TYR A 359 -1.67 11.38 9.17
C TYR A 359 -0.51 10.42 8.92
N PHE A 360 -0.68 9.17 9.33
CA PHE A 360 0.16 8.07 8.89
C PHE A 360 -0.62 6.76 8.89
N TYR A 361 -0.14 5.78 8.13
CA TYR A 361 -0.79 4.48 8.01
C TYR A 361 -1.01 3.82 9.38
N GLY A 362 -2.26 3.42 9.66
CA GLY A 362 -2.66 2.83 10.93
C GLY A 362 -3.19 3.81 11.97
N LEU A 363 -3.24 5.11 11.66
CA LEU A 363 -3.84 6.11 12.55
C LEU A 363 -5.38 6.11 12.51
N VAL A 364 -5.97 5.67 11.40
CA VAL A 364 -7.41 5.68 11.14
C VAL A 364 -7.89 4.27 10.81
N ASN A 365 -9.09 3.92 11.28
CA ASN A 365 -9.70 2.61 11.07
C ASN A 365 -9.77 2.23 9.58
N GLY A 366 -9.38 1.00 9.26
CA GLY A 366 -9.27 0.52 7.88
C GLY A 366 -7.98 0.92 7.17
N ASN A 367 -7.10 1.67 7.83
CA ASN A 367 -5.74 2.01 7.40
C ASN A 367 -5.64 2.47 5.93
N PRO A 368 -6.39 3.51 5.52
CA PRO A 368 -6.32 3.99 4.14
C PRO A 368 -4.90 4.51 3.82
N PRO A 369 -4.33 4.27 2.62
CA PRO A 369 -3.06 4.88 2.25
C PRO A 369 -3.22 6.41 2.12
N SER A 370 -2.14 7.17 2.35
CA SER A 370 -2.16 8.64 2.31
C SER A 370 -2.69 9.18 0.98
N ASN A 371 -2.38 8.49 -0.13
CA ASN A 371 -2.87 8.86 -1.46
C ASN A 371 -4.40 8.90 -1.56
N LEU A 372 -5.14 8.13 -0.76
CA LEU A 372 -6.60 8.16 -0.81
C LEU A 372 -7.13 9.54 -0.40
N PHE A 373 -6.61 10.08 0.71
CA PHE A 373 -6.97 11.42 1.16
C PHE A 373 -6.43 12.50 0.22
N LEU A 374 -5.23 12.32 -0.32
CA LEU A 374 -4.64 13.25 -1.29
C LEU A 374 -5.51 13.36 -2.55
N ASN A 375 -5.94 12.21 -3.09
CA ASN A 375 -6.76 12.11 -4.29
C ASN A 375 -8.14 12.74 -4.13
N ASP A 376 -8.72 12.69 -2.94
CA ASP A 376 -10.04 13.26 -2.66
C ASP A 376 -9.96 14.73 -2.15
N HIS A 377 -8.81 15.41 -2.28
CA HIS A 377 -8.51 16.74 -1.71
C HIS A 377 -8.72 16.86 -0.19
N HIS A 378 -8.66 15.76 0.56
CA HIS A 378 -8.68 15.76 2.03
C HIS A 378 -7.27 15.85 2.64
N MET A 379 -6.23 15.91 1.80
CA MET A 379 -4.85 16.03 2.22
C MET A 379 -4.08 16.96 1.29
N LEU A 380 -3.22 17.81 1.86
CA LEU A 380 -2.41 18.76 1.11
C LEU A 380 -1.08 18.15 0.66
N PHE A 381 -0.38 17.50 1.58
CA PHE A 381 0.94 16.93 1.37
C PHE A 381 0.96 15.44 1.70
N ALA A 382 1.70 14.65 0.91
CA ALA A 382 1.99 13.26 1.25
C ALA A 382 3.46 12.93 0.98
N ILE A 383 4.18 12.36 1.95
CA ILE A 383 5.53 11.82 1.72
C ILE A 383 5.44 10.33 1.46
N THR A 384 5.91 9.93 0.28
CA THR A 384 5.70 8.58 -0.26
C THR A 384 6.91 8.08 -1.05
N THR A 385 6.96 6.78 -1.38
CA THR A 385 8.01 6.20 -2.26
C THR A 385 7.85 6.62 -3.72
N THR A 386 8.98 6.77 -4.44
CA THR A 386 9.00 7.05 -5.89
C THR A 386 8.57 5.86 -6.77
N SER A 387 8.44 4.65 -6.22
CA SER A 387 8.19 3.43 -7.00
C SER A 387 6.76 3.24 -7.52
N ASN A 388 5.76 3.96 -6.99
CA ASN A 388 4.33 3.68 -7.23
C ASN A 388 3.59 4.81 -7.96
N TYR A 389 4.11 5.30 -9.09
CA TYR A 389 3.58 6.48 -9.81
C TYR A 389 2.07 6.41 -10.12
N LYS A 390 1.59 5.32 -10.74
CA LYS A 390 0.19 5.18 -11.19
C LYS A 390 -0.84 5.16 -10.04
N GLN A 391 -0.39 5.04 -8.79
CA GLN A 391 -1.26 5.04 -7.61
C GLN A 391 -1.35 6.43 -6.95
N ARG A 392 -0.66 7.45 -7.48
CA ARG A 392 -0.52 8.76 -6.84
C ARG A 392 -1.63 9.75 -7.14
N PHE A 393 -2.41 9.53 -8.19
CA PHE A 393 -3.51 10.38 -8.64
C PHE A 393 -4.76 9.53 -8.83
N ALA A 394 -5.91 10.19 -8.90
CA ALA A 394 -7.11 9.55 -9.40
C ALA A 394 -6.88 9.15 -10.85
N THR A 395 -6.87 7.85 -11.12
CA THR A 395 -7.17 7.40 -12.48
C THR A 395 -8.64 7.65 -12.69
N PRO A 396 -9.09 8.24 -13.82
CA PRO A 396 -10.50 8.32 -14.16
C PRO A 396 -11.06 6.89 -14.15
N LYS A 397 -11.61 6.51 -13.01
CA LYS A 397 -12.37 5.28 -12.85
C LYS A 397 -13.79 5.75 -13.06
N GLU A 398 -14.37 5.35 -14.18
CA GLU A 398 -15.83 5.25 -14.27
C GLU A 398 -16.23 4.27 -13.17
N LYS A 399 -16.54 4.80 -11.99
CA LYS A 399 -17.12 4.00 -10.91
C LYS A 399 -18.59 3.84 -11.25
N ILE A 400 -18.87 2.80 -12.01
CA ILE A 400 -20.23 2.33 -12.16
C ILE A 400 -20.46 1.33 -11.03
N ASN A 401 -21.37 1.64 -10.10
CA ASN A 401 -21.99 0.59 -9.30
C ASN A 401 -22.91 -0.17 -10.24
N ILE A 402 -22.39 -1.19 -10.92
CA ILE A 402 -23.20 -2.03 -11.80
C ILE A 402 -24.05 -2.93 -10.90
N LEU A 403 -25.36 -2.86 -11.05
CA LEU A 403 -26.24 -3.98 -10.70
C LEU A 403 -25.82 -5.16 -11.59
N GLU A 404 -25.07 -6.12 -11.04
CA GLU A 404 -24.69 -7.32 -11.80
C GLU A 404 -25.92 -8.22 -11.91
N PHE A 405 -26.67 -8.01 -12.98
CA PHE A 405 -27.56 -9.04 -13.49
C PHE A 405 -26.67 -10.20 -13.99
N LYS A 406 -26.89 -11.41 -13.48
CA LYS A 406 -26.07 -12.55 -13.91
C LYS A 406 -26.40 -12.88 -15.37
N PRO A 407 -25.40 -13.09 -16.24
CA PRO A 407 -25.65 -13.68 -17.54
C PRO A 407 -26.32 -15.04 -17.35
N ASN A 408 -27.23 -15.39 -18.25
CA ASN A 408 -27.96 -16.67 -18.21
C ASN A 408 -26.98 -17.81 -17.92
N PRO A 409 -27.10 -18.53 -16.79
CA PRO A 409 -26.07 -19.47 -16.35
C PRO A 409 -25.92 -20.58 -17.38
N LYS A 410 -24.73 -20.66 -17.99
CA LYS A 410 -24.34 -21.82 -18.81
C LYS A 410 -24.09 -23.08 -17.96
N ASP A 411 -23.96 -22.91 -16.65
CA ASP A 411 -23.68 -23.96 -15.66
C ASP A 411 -24.48 -23.71 -14.36
N PRO A 412 -25.64 -24.38 -14.21
CA PRO A 412 -26.53 -24.23 -13.04
C PRO A 412 -25.90 -24.66 -11.71
N GLU A 413 -24.98 -25.64 -11.71
CA GLU A 413 -24.38 -26.20 -10.49
C GLU A 413 -23.34 -25.25 -9.87
N LYS A 414 -22.60 -24.51 -10.70
CA LYS A 414 -21.71 -23.46 -10.21
C LYS A 414 -22.48 -22.34 -9.49
N LEU A 415 -23.58 -21.88 -10.09
CA LEU A 415 -24.46 -20.86 -9.49
C LEU A 415 -25.05 -21.36 -8.16
N LYS A 416 -25.45 -22.63 -8.07
CA LYS A 416 -25.91 -23.29 -6.84
C LYS A 416 -24.89 -23.20 -5.71
N SER A 417 -23.63 -23.50 -5.99
CA SER A 417 -22.57 -23.45 -4.99
C SER A 417 -22.28 -22.01 -4.53
N GLU A 418 -22.33 -21.04 -5.44
CA GLU A 418 -22.10 -19.62 -5.14
C GLU A 418 -23.25 -19.03 -4.31
N LEU A 419 -24.51 -19.40 -4.59
CA LEU A 419 -25.68 -19.01 -3.80
C LEU A 419 -25.68 -19.64 -2.40
N LYS A 420 -25.39 -20.94 -2.30
CA LYS A 420 -25.33 -21.66 -1.02
C LYS A 420 -24.25 -21.13 -0.08
N ASN A 421 -23.13 -20.64 -0.64
CA ASN A 421 -22.03 -20.06 0.12
C ASN A 421 -22.26 -18.58 0.51
N SER A 422 -23.21 -17.90 -0.11
CA SER A 422 -23.47 -16.47 0.12
C SER A 422 -24.71 -16.19 0.98
N VAL A 423 -25.60 -17.16 1.18
CA VAL A 423 -26.90 -16.96 1.83
C VAL A 423 -27.16 -18.06 2.87
N ASN A 424 -27.05 -17.73 4.17
CA ASN A 424 -27.46 -18.63 5.26
C ASN A 424 -28.88 -18.26 5.72
N VAL A 425 -29.89 -18.57 4.89
CA VAL A 425 -31.29 -18.21 5.18
C VAL A 425 -32.17 -19.43 4.95
N SER A 426 -32.44 -20.18 6.03
CA SER A 426 -33.46 -21.22 6.01
C SER A 426 -34.84 -20.56 5.92
N SER A 427 -35.65 -20.97 4.94
CA SER A 427 -37.10 -20.74 4.79
C SER A 427 -37.64 -19.42 4.17
N VAL A 428 -36.84 -18.64 3.43
CA VAL A 428 -37.38 -17.48 2.66
C VAL A 428 -37.15 -17.71 1.16
N PRO A 429 -38.18 -17.66 0.31
CA PRO A 429 -37.98 -17.83 -1.13
C PRO A 429 -37.28 -16.61 -1.73
N VAL A 430 -36.38 -16.86 -2.68
CA VAL A 430 -35.46 -15.86 -3.21
C VAL A 430 -35.87 -15.49 -4.64
N PHE A 431 -35.91 -14.19 -4.93
CA PHE A 431 -36.08 -13.71 -6.30
C PHE A 431 -34.71 -13.50 -6.96
N VAL A 432 -34.52 -14.08 -8.14
CA VAL A 432 -33.29 -13.92 -8.92
C VAL A 432 -33.60 -13.13 -10.18
N ALA A 433 -32.88 -12.04 -10.40
CA ALA A 433 -33.00 -11.19 -11.59
C ALA A 433 -31.91 -11.52 -12.63
N PHE A 434 -32.31 -11.54 -13.89
CA PHE A 434 -31.48 -11.89 -15.04
C PHE A 434 -31.40 -10.73 -16.04
N SER A 435 -30.24 -10.59 -16.68
CA SER A 435 -30.07 -9.66 -17.79
C SER A 435 -30.92 -10.08 -18.98
N PRO A 436 -31.45 -9.13 -19.75
CA PRO A 436 -32.02 -9.45 -21.05
C PRO A 436 -30.93 -9.92 -22.01
N THR A 437 -31.29 -10.78 -22.96
CA THR A 437 -30.44 -11.08 -24.12
C THR A 437 -30.44 -9.90 -25.11
N ASP A 438 -29.54 -9.93 -26.10
CA ASP A 438 -29.50 -8.90 -27.15
C ASP A 438 -30.80 -8.84 -27.97
N GLU A 439 -31.49 -9.97 -28.16
CA GLU A 439 -32.80 -10.03 -28.83
C GLU A 439 -33.92 -9.47 -27.96
N GLU A 440 -33.90 -9.76 -26.66
CA GLU A 440 -34.87 -9.25 -25.69
C GLU A 440 -34.73 -7.75 -25.49
N THR A 441 -33.50 -7.24 -25.53
CA THR A 441 -33.22 -5.80 -25.47
C THR A 441 -33.83 -5.06 -26.66
N LYS A 442 -33.78 -5.65 -27.87
CA LYS A 442 -34.45 -5.10 -29.07
C LYS A 442 -35.99 -5.07 -28.93
N GLN A 443 -36.54 -5.87 -28.03
CA GLN A 443 -37.96 -5.89 -27.67
C GLN A 443 -38.27 -5.03 -26.43
N ASN A 444 -37.36 -4.13 -26.05
CA ASN A 444 -37.47 -3.24 -24.88
C ASN A 444 -37.62 -3.97 -23.53
N ILE A 445 -37.18 -5.23 -23.42
CA ILE A 445 -37.12 -5.93 -22.14
C ILE A 445 -35.94 -5.38 -21.33
N LEU A 446 -36.21 -4.94 -20.10
CA LEU A 446 -35.22 -4.34 -19.20
C LEU A 446 -34.52 -5.40 -18.33
N PHE A 447 -35.30 -6.32 -17.77
CA PHE A 447 -34.82 -7.47 -17.00
C PHE A 447 -35.96 -8.46 -16.76
N LYS A 448 -35.59 -9.68 -16.37
CA LYS A 448 -36.53 -10.73 -15.97
C LYS A 448 -36.23 -11.19 -14.56
N PHE A 449 -37.23 -11.63 -13.81
CA PHE A 449 -37.00 -12.29 -12.52
C PHE A 449 -37.97 -13.43 -12.27
N THR A 450 -37.54 -14.41 -11.49
CA THR A 450 -38.35 -15.58 -11.09
C THR A 450 -38.30 -15.74 -9.58
N SER A 451 -39.36 -16.29 -8.99
CA SER A 451 -39.28 -16.81 -7.62
C SER A 451 -38.56 -18.17 -7.63
N THR A 452 -37.78 -18.43 -6.58
CA THR A 452 -37.19 -19.75 -6.31
C THR A 452 -37.58 -20.17 -4.90
N ASP A 453 -38.06 -21.41 -4.74
CA ASP A 453 -38.25 -22.03 -3.42
C ASP A 453 -36.97 -22.79 -3.03
N ASN A 454 -36.53 -22.66 -1.77
CA ASN A 454 -35.24 -23.19 -1.30
C ASN A 454 -35.22 -24.73 -1.16
N GLN A 455 -36.33 -25.42 -1.45
CA GLN A 455 -36.44 -26.88 -1.25
C GLN A 455 -36.49 -27.74 -2.52
N LEU A 456 -36.37 -27.17 -3.73
CA LEU A 456 -36.37 -27.97 -4.96
C LEU A 456 -35.21 -27.58 -5.89
N GLU A 457 -34.74 -28.55 -6.65
CA GLU A 457 -33.62 -28.51 -7.59
C GLU A 457 -33.58 -27.21 -8.42
N ILE A 458 -32.40 -26.60 -8.59
CA ILE A 458 -32.22 -25.56 -9.61
C ILE A 458 -32.50 -26.23 -10.97
N PRO A 459 -33.55 -25.85 -11.72
CA PRO A 459 -33.92 -26.59 -12.91
C PRO A 459 -32.95 -26.30 -14.07
N GLU A 460 -32.81 -27.26 -14.99
CA GLU A 460 -32.40 -26.99 -16.36
C GLU A 460 -33.39 -25.97 -16.96
N ALA A 461 -32.94 -24.73 -17.04
CA ALA A 461 -33.67 -23.60 -17.58
C ALA A 461 -34.04 -23.83 -19.06
N SER A 462 -35.30 -24.20 -19.33
CA SER A 462 -35.91 -24.10 -20.66
C SER A 462 -36.72 -22.80 -20.73
N TRP A 463 -36.29 -21.84 -21.56
CA TRP A 463 -36.96 -20.55 -21.73
C TRP A 463 -37.21 -20.22 -23.21
N TRP A 464 -38.27 -19.44 -23.41
CA TRP A 464 -38.92 -19.07 -24.67
C TRP A 464 -38.01 -18.26 -25.62
N THR A 465 -37.96 -18.68 -26.90
CA THR A 465 -37.68 -17.78 -28.03
C THR A 465 -38.98 -17.60 -28.80
N GLN A 466 -39.50 -16.38 -28.92
CA GLN A 466 -40.62 -16.11 -29.81
C GLN A 466 -40.04 -16.01 -31.24
N SER A 467 -40.04 -17.11 -32.01
CA SER A 467 -39.93 -17.02 -33.47
C SER A 467 -41.34 -16.91 -34.04
N GLU A 468 -41.52 -16.13 -35.08
CA GLU A 468 -42.83 -15.75 -35.65
C GLU A 468 -43.70 -16.94 -36.15
N THR A 469 -43.24 -18.18 -36.06
CA THR A 469 -43.89 -19.31 -36.75
C THR A 469 -44.16 -20.58 -35.94
N GLN A 470 -43.81 -20.69 -34.64
CA GLN A 470 -44.20 -21.85 -33.82
C GLN A 470 -44.48 -21.49 -32.35
N GLN A 471 -45.73 -21.72 -31.89
CA GLN A 471 -46.03 -21.85 -30.47
C GLN A 471 -45.59 -23.24 -29.99
N VAL A 472 -44.47 -23.31 -29.28
CA VAL A 472 -44.12 -24.51 -28.51
C VAL A 472 -44.52 -24.26 -27.06
N ASN A 473 -45.48 -25.05 -26.57
CA ASN A 473 -45.90 -25.02 -25.17
C ASN A 473 -44.77 -25.59 -24.31
N TYR A 474 -44.13 -24.75 -23.48
CA TYR A 474 -43.21 -25.21 -22.45
C TYR A 474 -43.82 -25.05 -21.07
N SER A 475 -43.62 -26.06 -20.24
CA SER A 475 -44.11 -26.09 -18.89
C SER A 475 -43.26 -25.23 -17.96
N LEU A 476 -43.74 -24.04 -17.58
CA LEU A 476 -43.14 -23.27 -16.49
C LEU A 476 -43.51 -23.93 -15.16
N ASN A 477 -42.53 -24.33 -14.35
CA ASN A 477 -42.79 -24.85 -13.00
C ASN A 477 -42.95 -23.75 -11.94
N PHE A 478 -42.68 -22.48 -12.29
CA PHE A 478 -42.71 -21.34 -11.37
C PHE A 478 -43.28 -20.08 -12.03
N LYS A 479 -43.56 -19.08 -11.19
CA LYS A 479 -44.04 -17.77 -11.59
C LYS A 479 -42.86 -16.88 -12.03
N SER A 480 -42.94 -16.31 -13.23
CA SER A 480 -41.90 -15.46 -13.78
C SER A 480 -42.45 -14.08 -14.17
N PHE A 481 -41.57 -13.09 -14.19
CA PHE A 481 -41.93 -11.71 -14.46
C PHE A 481 -40.97 -11.12 -15.48
N THR A 482 -41.53 -10.48 -16.51
CA THR A 482 -40.76 -9.74 -17.51
C THR A 482 -41.10 -8.27 -17.39
N VAL A 483 -40.08 -7.43 -17.19
CA VAL A 483 -40.26 -5.98 -17.11
C VAL A 483 -39.82 -5.37 -18.42
N LYS A 484 -40.75 -4.71 -19.11
CA LYS A 484 -40.52 -4.01 -20.38
C LYS A 484 -40.69 -2.52 -20.22
N LYS A 485 -40.00 -1.77 -21.07
CA LYS A 485 -40.22 -0.34 -21.22
C LYS A 485 -41.17 -0.09 -22.39
N THR A 486 -42.25 0.67 -22.15
CA THR A 486 -43.15 1.09 -23.23
C THR A 486 -42.56 2.29 -23.97
N THR A 487 -43.11 2.59 -25.16
CA THR A 487 -42.72 3.77 -25.96
C THR A 487 -42.90 5.10 -25.24
N ASP A 488 -43.78 5.15 -24.23
CA ASP A 488 -44.12 6.34 -23.46
C ASP A 488 -43.34 6.41 -22.13
N ASN A 489 -42.21 5.71 -22.04
CA ASN A 489 -41.36 5.61 -20.83
C ASN A 489 -42.03 4.94 -19.61
N LYS A 490 -43.18 4.29 -19.75
CA LYS A 490 -43.83 3.54 -18.67
C LYS A 490 -43.24 2.14 -18.52
N LEU A 491 -43.50 1.49 -17.38
CA LEU A 491 -43.11 0.10 -17.17
C LEU A 491 -44.29 -0.82 -17.44
N LEU A 492 -44.06 -1.87 -18.22
CA LEU A 492 -45.00 -2.95 -18.45
C LEU A 492 -44.45 -4.20 -17.77
N VAL A 493 -45.15 -4.74 -16.79
CA VAL A 493 -44.79 -5.99 -16.14
C VAL A 493 -45.68 -7.10 -16.64
N GLU A 494 -45.10 -8.06 -17.33
CA GLU A 494 -45.76 -9.30 -17.71
C GLU A 494 -45.49 -10.34 -16.63
N GLU A 495 -46.53 -10.70 -15.89
CA GLU A 495 -46.57 -11.79 -14.93
C GLU A 495 -47.02 -13.06 -15.63
N TRP A 496 -46.17 -14.09 -15.57
CA TRP A 496 -46.40 -15.39 -16.17
C TRP A 496 -46.54 -16.41 -15.05
N ASP A 497 -47.75 -16.96 -14.91
CA ASP A 497 -47.98 -18.11 -14.02
C ASP A 497 -47.32 -19.37 -14.60
N ALA A 498 -47.03 -20.33 -13.72
CA ALA A 498 -46.54 -21.65 -14.09
C ALA A 498 -47.45 -22.29 -15.15
N ASN A 499 -46.87 -22.78 -16.25
CA ASN A 499 -47.52 -23.36 -17.42
C ASN A 499 -48.54 -22.48 -18.17
N SER A 500 -48.56 -21.16 -17.95
CA SER A 500 -49.51 -20.27 -18.63
C SER A 500 -49.09 -19.96 -20.07
N THR A 501 -50.06 -19.94 -20.99
CA THR A 501 -49.86 -19.50 -22.38
C THR A 501 -50.10 -18.01 -22.60
N GLN A 502 -50.55 -17.28 -21.56
CA GLN A 502 -50.80 -15.84 -21.59
C GLN A 502 -50.24 -15.16 -20.33
N ALA A 503 -49.65 -13.98 -20.51
CA ALA A 503 -49.21 -13.14 -19.41
C ALA A 503 -50.37 -12.32 -18.84
N LYS A 504 -50.34 -12.10 -17.53
CA LYS A 504 -51.06 -11.00 -16.90
C LYS A 504 -50.18 -9.76 -17.01
N THR A 505 -50.72 -8.71 -17.61
CA THR A 505 -49.94 -7.51 -17.88
C THR A 505 -50.34 -6.38 -16.95
N HIS A 506 -49.36 -5.77 -16.31
CA HIS A 506 -49.52 -4.62 -15.43
C HIS A 506 -48.79 -3.43 -16.06
N GLU A 507 -49.54 -2.42 -16.50
CA GLU A 507 -48.95 -1.14 -16.91
C GLU A 507 -48.81 -0.26 -15.68
N LEU A 508 -47.59 0.17 -15.42
CA LEU A 508 -47.18 0.90 -14.23
C LEU A 508 -46.78 2.30 -14.66
N GLN A 509 -47.44 3.30 -14.08
CA GLN A 509 -47.19 4.70 -14.42
C GLN A 509 -45.91 5.18 -13.73
N GLU A 510 -45.64 4.68 -12.52
CA GLU A 510 -44.49 5.07 -11.72
C GLU A 510 -43.78 3.87 -11.07
N ASN A 511 -42.54 4.07 -10.65
CA ASN A 511 -41.72 3.03 -10.01
C ASN A 511 -42.32 2.53 -8.67
N SER A 512 -43.11 3.36 -7.98
CA SER A 512 -43.86 2.95 -6.77
C SER A 512 -44.90 1.88 -7.07
N ASP A 513 -45.50 1.90 -8.27
CA ASP A 513 -46.49 0.92 -8.69
C ASP A 513 -45.85 -0.45 -8.90
N PHE A 514 -44.59 -0.48 -9.34
CA PHE A 514 -43.80 -1.71 -9.44
C PHE A 514 -43.59 -2.34 -8.07
N LEU A 515 -43.16 -1.55 -7.09
CA LEU A 515 -42.97 -2.06 -5.72
C LEU A 515 -44.29 -2.51 -5.09
N ASN A 516 -45.38 -1.77 -5.33
CA ASN A 516 -46.71 -2.17 -4.86
C ASN A 516 -47.17 -3.47 -5.53
N LEU A 517 -46.90 -3.66 -6.82
CA LEU A 517 -47.15 -4.91 -7.52
C LEU A 517 -46.36 -6.06 -6.87
N ILE A 518 -45.03 -5.92 -6.70
CA ILE A 518 -44.19 -6.92 -6.03
C ILE A 518 -44.72 -7.24 -4.62
N ASN A 519 -45.13 -6.23 -3.85
CA ASN A 519 -45.68 -6.42 -2.51
C ASN A 519 -47.07 -7.07 -2.52
N SER A 520 -47.93 -6.74 -3.48
CA SER A 520 -49.29 -7.32 -3.60
C SER A 520 -49.29 -8.78 -4.01
N LEU A 521 -48.27 -9.21 -4.77
CA LEU A 521 -48.04 -10.60 -5.13
C LEU A 521 -47.77 -11.50 -3.90
N ASN A 522 -47.44 -10.91 -2.73
CA ASN A 522 -47.27 -11.62 -1.46
C ASN A 522 -48.56 -11.81 -0.64
N SER A 523 -49.70 -11.24 -1.07
CA SER A 523 -50.90 -11.16 -0.21
C SER A 523 -51.76 -12.43 -0.15
N LYS A 524 -51.31 -13.54 -0.75
CA LYS A 524 -52.04 -14.81 -0.68
C LYS A 524 -51.18 -15.90 -0.02
N GLU A 525 -51.71 -16.41 1.09
CA GLU A 525 -51.33 -17.63 1.81
C GLU A 525 -50.19 -17.53 2.83
N ASN A 526 -50.45 -16.81 3.94
CA ASN A 526 -50.34 -17.28 5.33
C ASN A 526 -50.11 -16.10 6.28
N GLU A 527 -51.16 -15.69 7.00
CA GLU A 527 -51.15 -14.54 7.91
C GLU A 527 -50.21 -14.69 9.12
N GLU A 528 -49.61 -15.87 9.36
CA GLU A 528 -48.82 -16.12 10.57
C GLU A 528 -47.29 -16.07 10.42
N THR A 529 -46.76 -15.85 9.21
CA THR A 529 -45.35 -15.46 9.06
C THR A 529 -45.22 -14.31 8.08
N LYS A 530 -45.27 -13.07 8.59
CA LYS A 530 -44.73 -11.90 7.87
C LYS A 530 -43.20 -12.03 7.78
N GLY A 531 -42.74 -12.96 6.95
CA GLY A 531 -41.36 -13.16 6.58
C GLY A 531 -40.92 -12.06 5.63
N VAL A 532 -39.79 -11.43 5.91
CA VAL A 532 -39.16 -10.41 5.07
C VAL A 532 -38.51 -11.11 3.88
N TRP A 533 -38.97 -10.81 2.67
CA TRP A 533 -38.37 -11.33 1.43
C TRP A 533 -37.11 -10.54 1.08
N SER A 534 -36.08 -11.22 0.58
CA SER A 534 -34.82 -10.60 0.16
C SER A 534 -34.66 -10.76 -1.35
N ALA A 535 -34.63 -9.64 -2.08
CA ALA A 535 -34.15 -9.61 -3.46
C ALA A 535 -32.64 -9.34 -3.43
N TYR A 536 -31.83 -10.28 -3.91
CA TYR A 536 -30.38 -10.12 -3.93
C TYR A 536 -29.94 -9.54 -5.27
N PHE A 537 -29.36 -8.35 -5.21
CA PHE A 537 -28.62 -7.76 -6.31
C PHE A 537 -27.14 -7.87 -6.00
N PHE A 538 -26.39 -8.60 -6.84
CA PHE A 538 -24.96 -8.76 -6.64
C PHE A 538 -24.22 -7.49 -7.07
N ASN A 539 -23.43 -6.94 -6.17
CA ASN A 539 -22.61 -5.77 -6.42
C ASN A 539 -21.17 -6.23 -6.70
N LYS A 540 -20.64 -5.90 -7.87
CA LYS A 540 -19.22 -6.09 -8.18
C LYS A 540 -18.62 -4.74 -8.56
N ASN A 541 -17.61 -4.31 -7.81
CA ASN A 541 -16.77 -3.19 -8.23
C ASN A 541 -16.01 -3.62 -9.50
N GLN A 542 -16.34 -3.08 -10.68
CA GLN A 542 -15.55 -3.24 -11.89
C GLN A 542 -15.09 -1.89 -12.44
N ASP A 543 -13.84 -1.84 -12.93
CA ASP A 543 -13.30 -0.71 -13.67
C ASP A 543 -13.80 -0.80 -15.12
N PHE A 544 -14.71 0.07 -15.55
CA PHE A 544 -15.16 0.09 -16.95
C PHE A 544 -14.17 0.89 -17.82
N LYS A 545 -13.94 0.44 -19.05
CA LYS A 545 -13.12 1.14 -20.04
C LYS A 545 -13.83 1.18 -21.38
N GLY A 546 -14.20 2.38 -21.80
CA GLY A 546 -14.38 2.68 -23.22
C GLY A 546 -15.73 2.25 -23.77
N GLY A 547 -16.69 3.15 -23.66
CA GLY A 547 -17.92 3.17 -24.43
C GLY A 547 -18.77 4.32 -23.90
N LYS A 548 -19.20 5.24 -24.77
CA LYS A 548 -20.30 6.15 -24.40
C LYS A 548 -21.51 5.25 -24.15
N LEU A 549 -21.86 5.03 -22.89
CA LEU A 549 -23.21 4.63 -22.52
C LEU A 549 -24.01 5.92 -22.47
N ASP A 550 -24.95 6.09 -23.40
CA ASP A 550 -25.97 7.14 -23.29
C ASP A 550 -26.77 6.91 -22.00
N ASP A 551 -27.10 8.00 -21.30
CA ASP A 551 -27.63 8.03 -19.93
C ASP A 551 -28.72 6.97 -19.66
N PHE A 552 -28.43 6.01 -18.80
CA PHE A 552 -29.41 5.01 -18.33
C PHE A 552 -30.02 5.46 -16.99
N THR A 553 -30.93 6.44 -17.03
CA THR A 553 -31.68 6.92 -15.85
C THR A 553 -33.06 6.27 -15.80
N VAL A 554 -33.22 5.19 -15.01
CA VAL A 554 -34.52 4.53 -14.81
C VAL A 554 -35.05 4.68 -13.37
N PHE A 555 -34.23 5.06 -12.40
CA PHE A 555 -34.61 4.98 -10.97
C PHE A 555 -34.20 6.23 -10.16
N ASP A 556 -34.84 7.37 -10.40
CA ASP A 556 -34.44 8.62 -9.74
C ASP A 556 -35.16 8.96 -8.42
N ASN A 557 -36.21 8.27 -7.96
CA ASN A 557 -36.91 8.65 -6.73
C ASN A 557 -37.43 7.46 -5.91
N LEU A 558 -36.65 7.00 -4.92
CA LEU A 558 -37.04 5.96 -3.97
C LEU A 558 -36.70 6.43 -2.54
N HIS A 559 -37.71 6.82 -1.75
CA HIS A 559 -37.56 7.25 -0.35
C HIS A 559 -38.52 6.48 0.57
N LEU A 560 -38.06 6.09 1.77
CA LEU A 560 -38.80 5.28 2.75
C LEU A 560 -38.94 5.99 4.12
N SER A 561 -40.10 5.81 4.74
CA SER A 561 -40.50 6.34 6.05
C SER A 561 -40.09 5.41 7.20
N SER A 562 -39.72 6.01 8.34
CA SER A 562 -39.29 5.31 9.55
C SER A 562 -40.45 4.73 10.35
N SER A 563 -40.31 3.52 10.90
CA SER A 563 -40.69 3.26 12.31
C SER A 563 -39.98 2.04 12.92
N THR A 564 -39.29 2.36 14.01
CA THR A 564 -38.85 1.62 15.21
C THR A 564 -38.93 0.09 15.36
N ASN A 565 -37.80 -0.42 15.86
CA ASN A 565 -37.52 -1.51 16.81
C ASN A 565 -37.72 -2.98 16.41
N ASP A 566 -36.58 -3.69 16.48
CA ASP A 566 -36.40 -5.14 16.67
C ASP A 566 -36.87 -6.09 15.57
N LYS A 567 -36.33 -5.94 14.35
CA LYS A 567 -36.19 -7.03 13.36
C LYS A 567 -35.16 -6.69 12.27
N LEU A 568 -34.56 -7.75 11.72
CA LEU A 568 -33.45 -7.80 10.78
C LEU A 568 -33.49 -6.75 9.64
N ALA A 569 -32.27 -6.33 9.28
CA ALA A 569 -31.96 -5.32 8.27
C ALA A 569 -32.51 -5.68 6.88
N TRP A 570 -33.35 -4.78 6.38
CA TRP A 570 -33.71 -4.66 4.98
C TRP A 570 -32.45 -4.59 4.11
N ILE A 571 -32.45 -5.24 2.94
CA ILE A 571 -31.56 -4.82 1.86
C ILE A 571 -32.03 -3.43 1.46
N THR A 572 -31.44 -2.45 2.13
CA THR A 572 -31.58 -1.05 1.81
C THR A 572 -30.57 -0.84 0.69
N ALA A 573 -31.03 -0.56 -0.54
CA ALA A 573 -30.14 -0.01 -1.57
C ALA A 573 -29.73 1.41 -1.13
N THR A 574 -28.80 1.51 -0.19
CA THR A 574 -28.33 2.76 0.42
C THR A 574 -27.44 3.62 -0.47
N LYS A 575 -27.34 3.29 -1.76
CA LYS A 575 -26.80 4.21 -2.74
C LYS A 575 -27.69 4.10 -3.94
N ASN A 576 -28.25 5.24 -4.36
CA ASN A 576 -28.53 5.47 -5.77
C ASN A 576 -27.46 4.73 -6.58
N VAL A 577 -27.84 4.05 -7.67
CA VAL A 577 -26.87 3.82 -8.74
C VAL A 577 -26.55 5.21 -9.29
N LYS A 578 -25.77 5.93 -8.51
CA LYS A 578 -25.23 7.20 -8.85
C LYS A 578 -24.10 6.79 -9.76
N HIS A 579 -24.28 7.08 -11.04
CA HIS A 579 -23.16 7.26 -11.93
C HIS A 579 -22.38 8.46 -11.39
N GLU A 580 -21.63 8.26 -10.30
CA GLU A 580 -20.56 9.15 -9.93
C GLU A 580 -19.43 8.78 -10.88
N ARG A 581 -19.50 9.37 -12.09
CA ARG A 581 -18.28 9.92 -12.63
C ARG A 581 -17.67 10.69 -11.46
N VAL A 582 -16.53 10.23 -10.95
CA VAL A 582 -15.75 11.09 -10.08
C VAL A 582 -15.49 12.30 -10.97
N ASP A 583 -16.29 13.35 -10.78
CA ASP A 583 -16.17 14.56 -11.59
C ASP A 583 -14.70 14.90 -11.57
N LYS A 584 -14.12 15.20 -12.73
CA LYS A 584 -12.71 15.62 -12.81
C LYS A 584 -12.43 16.71 -11.76
N ASP A 585 -13.46 17.50 -11.45
CA ASP A 585 -13.47 18.62 -10.53
C ASP A 585 -13.53 18.24 -9.01
N LYS A 586 -13.51 16.94 -8.68
CA LYS A 586 -13.62 16.41 -7.30
C LYS A 586 -12.48 15.46 -6.93
N SER A 587 -11.54 15.22 -7.84
CA SER A 587 -10.41 14.33 -7.59
C SER A 587 -9.14 14.81 -8.23
N LEU A 588 -8.03 14.61 -7.51
CA LEU A 588 -6.71 15.05 -7.93
C LEU A 588 -6.23 14.29 -9.18
N ASN A 589 -6.13 15.01 -10.29
CA ASN A 589 -5.67 14.52 -11.58
C ASN A 589 -4.13 14.48 -11.66
N GLU A 590 -3.59 13.70 -12.59
CA GLU A 590 -2.14 13.49 -12.75
C GLU A 590 -1.34 14.80 -12.98
N ASN A 591 -1.92 15.74 -13.72
CA ASN A 591 -1.32 17.05 -14.03
C ASN A 591 -1.39 18.04 -12.86
N GLU A 592 -2.27 17.81 -11.88
CA GLU A 592 -2.48 18.69 -10.72
C GLU A 592 -1.56 18.34 -9.54
N ILE A 593 -0.99 17.15 -9.52
CA ILE A 593 0.00 16.77 -8.49
C ILE A 593 1.31 17.45 -8.78
N HIS A 594 1.97 18.01 -7.77
CA HIS A 594 3.38 18.40 -7.86
C HIS A 594 4.25 17.41 -7.10
N PHE A 595 5.31 16.93 -7.76
CA PHE A 595 6.27 16.01 -7.17
C PHE A 595 7.56 16.77 -6.86
N LEU A 596 7.95 16.79 -5.59
CA LEU A 596 9.25 17.26 -5.11
C LEU A 596 9.97 16.12 -4.37
N ILE A 597 11.27 16.26 -4.14
CA ILE A 597 11.96 15.41 -3.15
C ILE A 597 11.32 15.69 -1.80
N GLU A 598 11.25 14.69 -0.91
CA GLU A 598 10.90 14.98 0.49
C GLU A 598 11.84 16.06 1.09
N PRO A 599 11.42 16.79 2.14
CA PRO A 599 12.34 17.66 2.84
C PRO A 599 13.60 16.89 3.21
N ASN A 600 14.76 17.41 2.79
CA ASN A 600 16.02 16.68 2.83
C ASN A 600 17.10 17.44 3.61
N LYS A 601 16.70 18.46 4.35
CA LYS A 601 17.54 19.23 5.24
C LYS A 601 16.86 19.34 6.60
N LYS A 602 17.67 19.50 7.64
CA LYS A 602 17.17 19.90 8.96
C LYS A 602 16.55 21.29 8.89
N ASP A 603 17.33 22.23 8.39
CA ASP A 603 17.01 23.65 8.30
C ASP A 603 17.62 24.28 7.02
N LYS A 604 17.33 25.56 6.78
CA LYS A 604 17.86 26.31 5.64
C LYS A 604 19.39 26.43 5.61
N ASN A 605 20.06 26.32 6.75
CA ASN A 605 21.51 26.46 6.91
C ASN A 605 22.26 25.13 6.73
N SER A 606 21.54 24.02 6.60
CA SER A 606 22.12 22.69 6.46
C SER A 606 22.91 22.59 5.15
N ALA A 607 24.19 22.26 5.28
CA ALA A 607 25.14 22.19 4.17
C ALA A 607 24.89 20.96 3.27
N LYS A 608 24.46 19.84 3.84
CA LYS A 608 24.17 18.60 3.12
C LYS A 608 22.67 18.39 2.92
N LYS A 609 22.31 17.81 1.78
CA LYS A 609 20.99 17.30 1.45
C LYS A 609 20.98 15.78 1.59
N LEU A 610 20.05 15.27 2.38
CA LEU A 610 19.75 13.85 2.49
C LEU A 610 19.15 13.32 1.18
N VAL A 611 19.52 12.10 0.80
CA VAL A 611 18.82 11.32 -0.22
C VAL A 611 18.51 9.96 0.38
N THR A 612 17.22 9.71 0.64
CA THR A 612 16.79 8.39 1.10
C THR A 612 17.04 7.37 -0.01
N PHE A 613 17.78 6.32 0.32
CA PHE A 613 18.13 5.21 -0.56
C PHE A 613 17.44 3.95 -0.04
N GLN A 614 16.28 3.65 -0.64
CA GLN A 614 15.40 2.57 -0.20
C GLN A 614 15.04 1.66 -1.38
N GLY A 615 14.23 0.64 -1.10
CA GLY A 615 13.90 -0.42 -2.05
C GLY A 615 14.80 -1.66 -1.90
N PRO A 616 14.31 -2.82 -2.35
CA PRO A 616 14.99 -4.08 -2.11
C PRO A 616 16.28 -4.17 -2.91
N GLY A 617 17.33 -4.66 -2.26
CA GLY A 617 18.50 -5.20 -2.94
C GLY A 617 18.39 -6.71 -3.08
N LEU A 618 19.36 -7.30 -3.79
CA LEU A 618 19.46 -8.75 -3.94
C LEU A 618 20.56 -9.29 -3.03
N ILE A 619 20.16 -10.14 -2.08
CA ILE A 619 20.98 -10.66 -0.98
C ILE A 619 21.16 -12.16 -1.16
N GLY A 620 22.40 -12.63 -1.03
CA GLY A 620 22.76 -14.03 -1.14
C GLY A 620 22.83 -14.70 0.23
N ILE A 621 22.31 -15.91 0.28
CA ILE A 621 22.39 -16.79 1.43
C ILE A 621 23.29 -17.95 1.02
N HIS A 622 24.30 -18.23 1.84
CA HIS A 622 25.20 -19.35 1.62
C HIS A 622 24.41 -20.65 1.47
N SER A 623 24.76 -21.44 0.46
CA SER A 623 24.22 -22.77 0.23
C SER A 623 25.30 -23.85 0.39
N ASN A 624 26.19 -23.95 -0.57
CA ASN A 624 27.34 -24.85 -0.60
C ASN A 624 28.30 -24.29 -1.67
N ASN A 625 29.53 -24.79 -1.76
CA ASN A 625 30.54 -24.22 -2.65
C ASN A 625 30.10 -24.13 -4.12
N GLU A 626 29.31 -25.10 -4.61
CA GLU A 626 28.89 -25.14 -6.01
C GLU A 626 27.73 -24.20 -6.29
N GLU A 627 26.68 -24.23 -5.46
CA GLU A 627 25.53 -23.33 -5.62
C GLU A 627 25.88 -21.88 -5.28
N ASP A 628 26.87 -21.65 -4.41
CA ASP A 628 27.42 -20.31 -4.16
C ASP A 628 28.13 -19.76 -5.41
N LEU A 629 28.90 -20.61 -6.09
CA LEU A 629 29.52 -20.27 -7.38
C LEU A 629 28.46 -20.02 -8.46
N ALA A 630 27.41 -20.86 -8.52
CA ALA A 630 26.30 -20.66 -9.45
C ALA A 630 25.54 -19.36 -9.17
N THR A 631 25.31 -19.05 -7.88
CA THR A 631 24.76 -17.77 -7.44
C THR A 631 25.63 -16.62 -7.91
N ALA A 632 26.95 -16.69 -7.72
CA ALA A 632 27.87 -15.64 -8.14
C ALA A 632 27.88 -15.43 -9.67
N ASN A 633 27.86 -16.52 -10.44
CA ASN A 633 27.80 -16.47 -11.90
C ASN A 633 26.49 -15.86 -12.41
N PHE A 634 25.35 -16.23 -11.82
CA PHE A 634 24.07 -15.60 -12.12
C PHE A 634 24.09 -14.11 -11.80
N LEU A 635 24.58 -13.72 -10.61
CA LEU A 635 24.64 -12.32 -10.19
C LEU A 635 25.54 -11.48 -11.12
N LYS A 636 26.67 -12.03 -11.57
CA LYS A 636 27.55 -11.39 -12.55
C LYS A 636 26.79 -11.17 -13.86
N TRP A 637 26.23 -12.23 -14.44
CA TRP A 637 25.43 -12.15 -15.66
C TRP A 637 24.29 -11.13 -15.54
N PHE A 638 23.57 -11.16 -14.41
CA PHE A 638 22.43 -10.29 -14.11
C PHE A 638 22.77 -8.80 -14.16
N ILE A 639 24.01 -8.42 -13.82
CA ILE A 639 24.45 -7.02 -13.78
C ILE A 639 25.40 -6.60 -14.92
N THR A 640 25.87 -7.54 -15.75
CA THR A 640 26.82 -7.24 -16.84
C THR A 640 26.32 -7.56 -18.23
N GLU A 641 25.52 -8.61 -18.40
CA GLU A 641 25.12 -9.07 -19.74
C GLU A 641 24.15 -8.08 -20.39
N LYS A 642 24.40 -7.68 -21.63
CA LYS A 642 23.52 -6.76 -22.36
C LYS A 642 22.62 -7.55 -23.30
N ILE A 643 21.31 -7.37 -23.13
CA ILE A 643 20.27 -8.17 -23.77
C ILE A 643 19.17 -7.23 -24.26
N THR A 644 18.56 -7.59 -25.39
CA THR A 644 17.33 -6.98 -25.90
C THR A 644 16.13 -7.78 -25.40
N PHE A 645 15.34 -7.21 -24.50
CA PHE A 645 14.10 -7.80 -23.99
C PHE A 645 12.91 -7.34 -24.83
N THR A 646 11.96 -8.24 -25.08
CA THR A 646 10.70 -7.91 -25.78
C THR A 646 9.53 -8.10 -24.84
N TYR A 647 8.79 -7.01 -24.58
CA TYR A 647 7.78 -7.00 -23.53
C TYR A 647 6.50 -6.28 -23.92
N LYS A 648 5.42 -6.56 -23.19
CA LYS A 648 4.16 -5.84 -23.29
C LYS A 648 3.91 -5.03 -22.01
N GLU A 649 3.30 -3.86 -22.15
CA GLU A 649 2.95 -3.01 -20.99
C GLU A 649 1.89 -3.68 -20.12
N LYS A 650 0.92 -4.35 -20.76
CA LYS A 650 -0.06 -5.25 -20.14
C LYS A 650 -0.17 -6.52 -20.96
N GLU A 651 -0.55 -7.60 -20.31
CA GLU A 651 -0.71 -8.92 -20.93
C GLU A 651 -1.68 -8.91 -22.13
N ALA A 652 -2.74 -8.10 -22.04
CA ALA A 652 -3.74 -7.92 -23.08
C ALA A 652 -3.29 -7.02 -24.26
N ASP A 653 -2.14 -6.35 -24.17
CA ASP A 653 -1.69 -5.46 -25.24
C ASP A 653 -1.23 -6.26 -26.48
N THR A 654 -1.53 -5.76 -27.67
CA THR A 654 -1.15 -6.39 -28.94
C THR A 654 0.23 -5.95 -29.43
N VAL A 655 0.72 -4.81 -28.95
CA VAL A 655 2.00 -4.21 -29.35
C VAL A 655 3.08 -4.56 -28.34
N SER A 656 4.12 -5.22 -28.82
CA SER A 656 5.36 -5.45 -28.06
C SER A 656 6.30 -4.26 -28.17
N LYS A 657 7.04 -3.99 -27.09
CA LYS A 657 8.10 -3.00 -26.99
C LYS A 657 9.43 -3.70 -26.73
N THR A 658 10.53 -3.00 -26.97
CA THR A 658 11.87 -3.49 -26.67
C THR A 658 12.54 -2.66 -25.57
N PHE A 659 13.41 -3.32 -24.82
CA PHE A 659 14.32 -2.70 -23.86
C PHE A 659 15.72 -3.26 -24.07
N GLU A 660 16.74 -2.41 -24.15
CA GLU A 660 18.13 -2.84 -24.25
C GLU A 660 18.91 -2.48 -23.00
N GLY A 661 19.49 -3.48 -22.35
CA GLY A 661 20.25 -3.28 -21.12
C GLY A 661 20.55 -4.59 -20.41
N THR A 662 20.94 -4.48 -19.15
CA THR A 662 21.15 -5.67 -18.31
C THR A 662 19.84 -6.21 -17.75
N PRO A 663 19.77 -7.49 -17.38
CA PRO A 663 18.65 -8.04 -16.62
C PRO A 663 18.27 -7.20 -15.39
N ASN A 664 19.25 -6.69 -14.64
CA ASN A 664 19.02 -5.78 -13.52
C ASN A 664 18.34 -4.47 -13.93
N GLU A 665 18.89 -3.81 -14.96
CA GLU A 665 18.33 -2.55 -15.48
C GLU A 665 16.90 -2.76 -16.00
N TYR A 666 16.63 -3.87 -16.69
CA TYR A 666 15.31 -4.24 -17.18
C TYR A 666 14.30 -4.49 -16.06
N LEU A 667 14.69 -5.25 -15.02
CA LEU A 667 13.85 -5.50 -13.86
C LEU A 667 13.46 -4.19 -13.16
N ALA A 668 14.43 -3.29 -12.96
CA ALA A 668 14.22 -1.98 -12.36
C ALA A 668 13.27 -1.12 -13.21
N PHE A 669 13.51 -1.04 -14.52
CA PHE A 669 12.66 -0.35 -15.49
C PHE A 669 11.20 -0.82 -15.41
N ARG A 670 10.96 -2.14 -15.49
CA ARG A 670 9.60 -2.70 -15.42
C ARG A 670 8.94 -2.51 -14.06
N GLY A 671 9.72 -2.32 -13.00
CA GLY A 671 9.23 -2.05 -11.65
C GLY A 671 9.04 -0.57 -11.29
N ASN A 672 9.36 0.36 -12.19
CA ASN A 672 9.44 1.80 -11.88
C ASN A 672 10.42 2.11 -10.73
N TYR A 673 11.53 1.35 -10.67
CA TYR A 673 12.70 1.57 -9.82
C TYR A 673 13.89 1.99 -10.68
N LEU A 674 14.91 2.55 -10.04
CA LEU A 674 16.19 2.80 -10.67
C LEU A 674 17.20 1.76 -10.21
N ALA A 675 17.80 1.03 -11.15
CA ALA A 675 19.09 0.38 -10.93
C ALA A 675 20.17 1.48 -11.07
N PRO A 676 20.88 1.85 -9.99
CA PRO A 676 21.80 3.00 -10.00
C PRO A 676 23.15 2.62 -10.63
N THR A 677 23.14 2.08 -11.86
CA THR A 677 24.35 1.71 -12.59
C THR A 677 25.04 2.95 -13.17
N ASN A 678 26.35 2.88 -13.40
CA ASN A 678 27.10 3.90 -14.12
C ASN A 678 26.47 4.16 -15.50
N SER A 679 26.06 3.10 -16.21
CA SER A 679 25.35 3.16 -17.50
C SER A 679 24.06 3.96 -17.42
N ASN A 680 23.21 3.72 -16.43
CA ASN A 680 21.96 4.44 -16.28
C ASN A 680 22.20 5.92 -15.96
N LEU A 681 23.06 6.24 -15.00
CA LEU A 681 23.24 7.60 -14.49
C LEU A 681 23.94 8.59 -15.44
N ILE A 682 24.50 8.09 -16.56
CA ILE A 682 25.02 8.92 -17.67
C ILE A 682 24.06 9.02 -18.87
N SER A 683 22.96 8.26 -18.87
CA SER A 683 22.02 8.22 -19.98
C SER A 683 21.04 9.40 -19.96
N ASP A 684 20.40 9.67 -21.10
CA ASP A 684 19.30 10.64 -21.18
C ASP A 684 18.06 10.09 -20.48
N ILE A 685 17.59 10.82 -19.45
CA ILE A 685 16.38 10.48 -18.70
C ILE A 685 15.12 10.47 -19.56
N ASN A 686 15.12 11.13 -20.71
CA ASN A 686 13.98 11.18 -21.62
C ASN A 686 13.94 9.99 -22.61
N ASP A 687 14.92 9.09 -22.58
CA ASP A 687 14.93 7.88 -23.39
C ASP A 687 13.85 6.88 -22.91
N LYS A 688 12.74 6.85 -23.65
CA LYS A 688 11.58 6.00 -23.36
C LYS A 688 11.85 4.50 -23.54
N THR A 689 12.95 4.13 -24.20
CA THR A 689 13.36 2.73 -24.38
C THR A 689 14.14 2.21 -23.18
N LYS A 690 14.68 3.13 -22.35
CA LYS A 690 15.52 2.82 -21.20
C LYS A 690 14.90 3.16 -19.85
N PHE A 691 14.01 4.16 -19.80
CA PHE A 691 13.46 4.65 -18.55
C PHE A 691 11.94 4.80 -18.57
N PRO A 692 11.25 4.54 -17.44
CA PRO A 692 9.85 4.90 -17.30
C PRO A 692 9.69 6.41 -17.45
N ASN A 693 8.99 6.84 -18.50
CA ASN A 693 8.81 8.26 -18.77
C ASN A 693 7.64 8.83 -17.94
N ASN A 694 7.90 9.03 -16.65
CA ASN A 694 6.98 9.72 -15.73
C ASN A 694 7.72 10.68 -14.80
N ARG A 695 6.99 11.67 -14.29
CA ARG A 695 7.55 12.78 -13.50
C ARG A 695 8.23 12.31 -12.21
N LEU A 696 7.70 11.27 -11.58
CA LEU A 696 8.22 10.75 -10.31
C LEU A 696 9.51 9.94 -10.52
N PHE A 697 9.60 9.20 -11.63
CA PHE A 697 10.84 8.52 -12.02
C PHE A 697 11.93 9.51 -12.41
N LYS A 698 11.59 10.56 -13.17
CA LYS A 698 12.53 11.64 -13.51
C LYS A 698 13.11 12.29 -12.24
N LEU A 699 12.25 12.58 -11.26
CA LEU A 699 12.68 13.09 -9.95
C LEU A 699 13.66 12.14 -9.25
N LEU A 700 13.37 10.83 -9.22
CA LEU A 700 14.27 9.80 -8.66
C LEU A 700 15.63 9.80 -9.36
N PHE A 701 15.61 9.79 -10.70
CA PHE A 701 16.82 9.77 -11.51
C PHE A 701 17.70 10.99 -11.26
N GLU A 702 17.13 12.19 -11.32
CA GLU A 702 17.85 13.45 -11.05
C GLU A 702 18.41 13.47 -9.63
N THR A 703 17.66 12.96 -8.66
CA THR A 703 18.12 12.86 -7.26
C THR A 703 19.34 11.95 -7.13
N PHE A 704 19.32 10.77 -7.74
CA PHE A 704 20.46 9.84 -7.68
C PHE A 704 21.64 10.32 -8.52
N LYS A 705 21.38 10.97 -9.66
CA LYS A 705 22.42 11.61 -10.46
C LYS A 705 23.14 12.71 -9.66
N ASN A 706 22.40 13.51 -8.89
CA ASN A 706 22.99 14.52 -8.01
C ASN A 706 23.89 13.92 -6.91
N VAL A 707 23.54 12.76 -6.36
CA VAL A 707 24.42 12.04 -5.42
C VAL A 707 25.73 11.62 -6.09
N LYS A 708 25.64 11.09 -7.31
CA LYS A 708 26.82 10.65 -8.06
C LYS A 708 27.72 11.84 -8.42
N ASP A 709 27.12 12.92 -8.89
CA ASP A 709 27.84 14.04 -9.49
C ASP A 709 28.25 15.12 -8.46
N ASN A 710 27.60 15.17 -7.28
CA ASN A 710 27.86 16.13 -6.19
C ASN A 710 27.86 15.45 -4.79
N PRO A 711 28.70 14.42 -4.55
CA PRO A 711 28.69 13.64 -3.29
C PRO A 711 29.03 14.46 -2.03
N GLU A 712 29.65 15.62 -2.18
CA GLU A 712 29.95 16.54 -1.08
C GLU A 712 28.69 17.28 -0.57
N LYS A 713 27.70 17.48 -1.46
CA LYS A 713 26.42 18.15 -1.15
C LYS A 713 25.30 17.18 -0.81
N TYR A 714 25.37 15.95 -1.31
CA TYR A 714 24.29 14.96 -1.16
C TYR A 714 24.77 13.72 -0.42
N ALA A 715 24.11 13.39 0.69
CA ALA A 715 24.40 12.20 1.48
C ALA A 715 23.30 11.14 1.28
N ILE A 716 23.69 9.95 0.84
CA ILE A 716 22.78 8.80 0.85
C ILE A 716 22.49 8.40 2.29
N PHE A 717 21.21 8.13 2.55
CA PHE A 717 20.77 7.45 3.75
C PHE A 717 20.15 6.11 3.42
N SER A 718 20.80 5.05 3.86
CA SER A 718 20.18 3.76 4.14
C SER A 718 20.36 3.52 5.63
N GLU A 719 19.38 2.91 6.30
CA GLU A 719 19.50 2.68 7.73
C GLU A 719 20.63 1.70 8.05
N PRO A 720 21.34 1.85 9.18
CA PRO A 720 22.17 0.80 9.70
C PRO A 720 21.35 -0.46 10.00
N ALA A 721 21.77 -1.59 9.47
CA ALA A 721 21.00 -2.82 9.46
C ALA A 721 21.58 -3.85 10.41
N GLY A 722 20.81 -4.21 11.43
CA GLY A 722 21.03 -5.40 12.25
C GLY A 722 19.80 -6.30 12.20
N ALA A 723 19.90 -7.49 12.79
CA ALA A 723 18.83 -8.49 12.75
C ALA A 723 17.48 -8.01 13.32
N LEU A 724 17.47 -6.96 14.16
CA LEU A 724 16.27 -6.40 14.77
C LEU A 724 15.79 -5.09 14.12
N SER A 725 16.47 -4.56 13.09
CA SER A 725 16.14 -3.25 12.52
C SER A 725 14.72 -3.21 11.94
N GLY A 726 14.30 -4.26 11.23
CA GLY A 726 12.94 -4.39 10.72
C GLY A 726 11.88 -4.39 11.83
N ARG A 727 12.15 -5.08 12.94
CA ARG A 727 11.25 -5.13 14.11
C ARG A 727 11.18 -3.79 14.83
N LEU A 728 12.32 -3.11 15.00
CA LEU A 728 12.36 -1.77 15.60
C LEU A 728 11.50 -0.79 14.81
N ARG A 729 11.60 -0.78 13.47
CA ARG A 729 10.80 0.11 12.61
C ARG A 729 9.30 -0.11 12.79
N THR A 730 8.86 -1.37 12.82
CA THR A 730 7.46 -1.73 13.09
C THR A 730 7.01 -1.26 14.47
N ASN A 731 7.85 -1.46 15.50
CA ASN A 731 7.54 -1.06 16.86
C ASN A 731 7.50 0.46 17.04
N ILE A 732 8.32 1.22 16.31
CA ILE A 732 8.23 2.69 16.26
C ILE A 732 6.87 3.13 15.71
N THR A 733 6.39 2.50 14.64
CA THR A 733 5.06 2.78 14.09
C THR A 733 3.96 2.49 15.12
N ILE A 734 3.99 1.34 15.78
CA ILE A 734 3.02 0.98 16.84
C ILE A 734 3.12 1.95 18.02
N ALA A 735 4.32 2.35 18.42
CA ALA A 735 4.52 3.33 19.51
C ALA A 735 3.89 4.68 19.18
N PHE A 736 4.01 5.17 17.93
CA PHE A 736 3.32 6.39 17.49
C PHE A 736 1.80 6.24 17.40
N GLN A 737 1.28 5.07 17.00
CA GLN A 737 -0.16 4.78 17.03
C GLN A 737 -0.69 4.87 18.47
N ASN A 738 -0.02 4.19 19.40
CA ASN A 738 -0.37 4.22 20.82
C ASN A 738 -0.29 5.63 21.40
N TYR A 739 0.79 6.35 21.09
CA TYR A 739 1.00 7.73 21.54
C TYR A 739 -0.10 8.68 21.02
N SER A 740 -0.45 8.60 19.73
CA SER A 740 -1.52 9.41 19.15
C SER A 740 -2.89 9.10 19.75
N ASN A 741 -3.18 7.82 20.02
CA ASN A 741 -4.40 7.42 20.72
C ASN A 741 -4.43 7.93 22.16
N GLN A 742 -3.30 7.94 22.86
CA GLN A 742 -3.18 8.48 24.22
C GLN A 742 -3.44 10.00 24.26
N ILE A 743 -2.93 10.77 23.30
CA ILE A 743 -3.21 12.21 23.17
C ILE A 743 -4.73 12.45 23.04
N LYS A 744 -5.42 11.64 22.23
CA LYS A 744 -6.86 11.78 21.99
C LYS A 744 -7.72 11.36 23.18
N THR A 745 -7.37 10.24 23.82
CA THR A 745 -8.21 9.63 24.87
C THR A 745 -7.97 10.21 26.26
N ASN A 746 -6.78 10.74 26.53
CA ASN A 746 -6.46 11.38 27.80
C ASN A 746 -5.65 12.67 27.59
N PRO A 747 -6.25 13.74 27.05
CA PRO A 747 -5.55 14.97 26.68
C PRO A 747 -4.88 15.69 27.87
N ASN A 748 -5.28 15.39 29.10
CA ASN A 748 -4.76 16.01 30.32
C ASN A 748 -3.53 15.28 30.90
N ALA A 749 -3.17 14.11 30.38
CA ALA A 749 -1.95 13.41 30.81
C ALA A 749 -0.69 14.02 30.18
N THR A 750 0.46 13.79 30.82
CA THR A 750 1.76 14.16 30.25
C THR A 750 2.08 13.29 29.04
N HIS A 751 2.11 13.90 27.86
CA HIS A 751 2.49 13.29 26.59
C HIS A 751 3.80 13.92 26.11
N ASP A 752 4.91 13.21 26.31
CA ASP A 752 6.25 13.68 26.03
C ASP A 752 7.14 12.55 25.49
N TYR A 753 8.42 12.86 25.28
CA TYR A 753 9.38 11.90 24.76
C TYR A 753 9.62 10.73 25.71
N ASP A 754 9.65 10.97 27.02
CA ASP A 754 9.88 9.93 28.02
C ASP A 754 8.70 8.93 28.04
N SER A 755 7.46 9.39 27.86
CA SER A 755 6.29 8.51 27.74
C SER A 755 6.29 7.70 26.45
N TYR A 756 6.66 8.33 25.31
CA TYR A 756 6.86 7.63 24.04
C TYR A 756 7.95 6.56 24.12
N VAL A 757 9.11 6.90 24.67
CA VAL A 757 10.24 5.99 24.85
C VAL A 757 9.85 4.81 25.74
N ARG A 758 9.08 5.03 26.81
CA ARG A 758 8.58 3.96 27.68
C ARG A 758 7.67 2.99 26.92
N ASN A 759 6.76 3.50 26.10
CA ASN A 759 5.89 2.68 25.25
C ASN A 759 6.71 1.86 24.24
N LEU A 760 7.69 2.50 23.58
CA LEU A 760 8.56 1.83 22.61
C LEU A 760 9.40 0.73 23.28
N LYS A 761 9.95 0.97 24.47
CA LYS A 761 10.64 -0.05 25.27
C LYS A 761 9.74 -1.24 25.55
N ASN A 762 8.52 -1.03 26.02
CA ASN A 762 7.59 -2.14 26.30
C ASN A 762 7.27 -2.99 25.06
N LEU A 763 7.25 -2.38 23.87
CA LEU A 763 7.03 -3.10 22.61
C LEU A 763 8.28 -3.85 22.12
N PHE A 764 9.46 -3.29 22.36
CA PHE A 764 10.73 -3.80 21.85
C PHE A 764 11.49 -4.69 22.87
N LEU A 765 11.14 -4.65 24.17
CA LEU A 765 11.76 -5.38 25.27
C LEU A 765 10.73 -6.02 26.22
N PRO A 766 10.79 -7.36 26.38
CA PRO A 766 11.15 -7.86 27.73
C PRO A 766 12.47 -8.66 27.84
N ASN A 767 13.02 -9.26 26.77
CA ASN A 767 14.12 -10.26 26.88
C ASN A 767 15.20 -10.24 25.75
N LYS A 768 15.39 -9.17 24.97
CA LYS A 768 16.23 -9.23 23.74
C LYS A 768 17.23 -8.08 23.48
N ILE A 769 17.59 -7.27 24.48
CA ILE A 769 18.65 -6.24 24.36
C ILE A 769 19.71 -6.41 25.46
N GLN A 770 20.18 -7.64 25.69
CA GLN A 770 21.45 -7.85 26.39
C GLN A 770 22.46 -8.45 25.44
#